data_AF-A0AAD3H8E2-F1
#
_entry.id   AF-A0AAD3H8E2-F1
#
_cell.length_a   1.000
_cell.length_b   1.000
_cell.length_c   1.000
_cell.angle_alpha   90.00
_cell.angle_beta   90.00
_cell.angle_gamma   90.00
#
_symmetry.space_group_name_H-M   'P 1'
#
loop_
_entity.id
_entity.type
_entity.pdbx_description
1 polymer ?
#
loop_
_entity_poly.entity_id
_entity_poly.type
_entity_poly.pdbx_seq_one_letter_code
_entity_poly.pdbx_strand_id
1 'polypeptide(L)'
;MEVEKKEEATTDSVAVATIKDEASKETSQNVNDLDHAKRKVVVYNIDKYVKNKHLKRLTDSFIEGTSAKIVKMKKPPKNNWLVMTFETEEMVEEVISNVNDKQMKNKKGGLLRAAKANESSYQGKRGRDDDNSRASKRHRREPVECVKTDDEVRDKLTPFWKIESYEEQLETKTKMMVTQCFVKIINGLKKKFRILEREMAKNSNGSDKKIPPLYKWLKVQNAISTSSTLGAPKRVEYRNKSELTIGYRHTHVLDENGNPIEIVDNDEQSEDNQEQTEKKFQIKKTPAAGFMGGGWAGGVSDPHCLSNIPDIVCGVADVLNKFLETSPIPPYDCKNHRGCWRTITIRNSERTKQCMVIIIHAPATGGAGRREDGSDDYSEHFESEKQRLISMLKEKIPTPKRTYPGHVPKNSEYLDYGVTSIFFQEFEGLSNPPPQHPVQHAFGNECIEEQLLQCKFQISPGAFFQVTTEGAENLYNVVVDRVKEVTPDPEKTLLFDVCCGTGTIGLTCMKEGAVGEVIGIDIAEPAIRDAEINAEKNGYGKDNDRTRFVASRAELVMQREASNVNPDRPMVAVVDPAREGLHPGVIRALRGQSGLQRIVYVSCNPTGSLVNDAVILCSPATNKFKGLPFKITSAQPVDMFPLTDHCEMVMVFDRMSEAEAIGEESKSDSIDTTEETAESKQEATPKDTNEKAEE
;
A
#
# COMPACT_ATOMS: atom_id res chain seq x y z
N MET A 1 -55.19 -16.69 14.60
CA MET A 1 -56.43 -16.03 14.12
C MET A 1 -56.02 -14.74 13.46
N GLU A 2 -56.06 -14.78 12.14
CA GLU A 2 -55.82 -13.65 11.22
C GLU A 2 -56.78 -12.51 11.51
N VAL A 3 -56.34 -11.27 11.26
CA VAL A 3 -57.27 -10.23 10.80
C VAL A 3 -56.55 -9.42 9.72
N GLU A 4 -56.97 -9.69 8.48
CA GLU A 4 -56.79 -8.89 7.29
C GLU A 4 -57.31 -7.46 7.46
N LYS A 5 -56.71 -6.50 6.74
CA LYS A 5 -57.43 -5.34 6.20
C LYS A 5 -56.79 -4.90 4.89
N LYS A 6 -57.59 -4.97 3.82
CA LYS A 6 -57.36 -4.42 2.50
C LYS A 6 -58.48 -3.41 2.19
N GLU A 7 -58.08 -2.33 1.50
CA GLU A 7 -58.84 -1.55 0.49
C GLU A 7 -60.01 -0.67 0.98
N GLU A 8 -60.30 0.54 0.47
CA GLU A 8 -59.94 1.26 -0.76
C GLU A 8 -60.30 2.78 -0.59
N ALA A 9 -59.49 3.71 -1.12
CA ALA A 9 -59.71 4.55 -2.32
C ALA A 9 -60.45 5.89 -2.12
N THR A 10 -59.83 6.98 -2.61
CA THR A 10 -60.45 8.00 -3.48
C THR A 10 -59.39 8.85 -4.20
N THR A 11 -59.54 8.89 -5.53
CA THR A 11 -59.20 9.88 -6.59
C THR A 11 -59.27 11.37 -6.14
N ASP A 12 -58.69 12.40 -6.79
CA ASP A 12 -58.50 12.67 -8.22
C ASP A 12 -57.52 13.85 -8.51
N SER A 13 -57.19 14.02 -9.80
CA SER A 13 -56.35 15.04 -10.50
C SER A 13 -56.54 16.55 -10.20
N VAL A 14 -55.59 17.41 -10.66
CA VAL A 14 -55.80 18.61 -11.53
C VAL A 14 -54.48 19.37 -11.80
N ALA A 15 -54.32 19.86 -13.03
CA ALA A 15 -53.25 20.73 -13.51
C ALA A 15 -53.77 22.13 -13.94
N VAL A 16 -52.84 23.10 -13.98
CA VAL A 16 -52.78 24.37 -14.74
C VAL A 16 -53.66 25.56 -14.30
N ALA A 17 -53.01 26.70 -14.01
CA ALA A 17 -53.43 28.03 -14.49
C ALA A 17 -52.29 29.07 -14.44
N THR A 18 -52.06 29.72 -15.58
CA THR A 18 -51.14 30.84 -15.83
C THR A 18 -51.94 32.15 -15.83
N ILE A 19 -51.43 33.25 -15.27
CA ILE A 19 -51.86 34.62 -15.63
C ILE A 19 -50.63 35.53 -15.83
N LYS A 20 -50.75 36.33 -16.88
CA LYS A 20 -49.83 37.30 -17.49
C LYS A 20 -49.59 38.53 -16.62
N ASP A 21 -48.46 39.19 -16.82
CA ASP A 21 -48.38 40.65 -16.83
C ASP A 21 -47.23 41.15 -17.71
N GLU A 22 -47.55 42.11 -18.58
CA GLU A 22 -46.65 42.83 -19.48
C GLU A 22 -46.27 44.20 -18.88
N ALA A 23 -44.97 44.51 -18.98
CA ALA A 23 -44.36 45.82 -19.24
C ALA A 23 -44.56 47.01 -18.26
N SER A 24 -43.47 47.32 -17.53
CA SER A 24 -42.96 48.70 -17.42
C SER A 24 -41.42 48.69 -17.47
N LYS A 25 -40.89 49.47 -18.41
CA LYS A 25 -39.48 49.61 -18.82
C LYS A 25 -38.59 50.33 -17.79
N GLU A 26 -37.28 50.13 -17.99
CA GLU A 26 -36.13 50.95 -17.56
C GLU A 26 -35.62 50.83 -16.12
N THR A 27 -34.67 49.92 -15.87
CA THR A 27 -33.29 50.26 -15.43
C THR A 27 -32.36 49.02 -15.43
N SER A 28 -31.51 48.97 -16.46
CA SER A 28 -30.09 48.57 -16.47
C SER A 28 -29.55 47.47 -15.52
N GLN A 29 -29.36 46.29 -16.13
CA GLN A 29 -28.17 45.42 -16.16
C GLN A 29 -27.68 44.67 -14.89
N ASN A 30 -27.93 43.36 -14.98
CA ASN A 30 -27.46 42.21 -14.21
C ASN A 30 -25.98 42.20 -13.77
N VAL A 31 -25.79 41.86 -12.50
CA VAL A 31 -24.57 41.31 -11.89
C VAL A 31 -24.70 39.78 -11.88
N ASN A 32 -24.08 39.08 -12.84
CA ASN A 32 -23.60 37.69 -12.72
C ASN A 32 -22.96 37.22 -14.04
N ASP A 33 -21.75 37.71 -14.35
CA ASP A 33 -21.00 37.23 -15.52
C ASP A 33 -19.47 37.33 -15.30
N LEU A 34 -18.95 36.65 -14.27
CA LEU A 34 -17.55 36.74 -13.84
C LEU A 34 -16.83 35.38 -13.66
N ASP A 35 -17.19 34.35 -14.45
CA ASP A 35 -16.37 33.14 -14.53
C ASP A 35 -16.17 32.60 -15.96
N HIS A 36 -15.65 33.46 -16.83
CA HIS A 36 -15.10 33.01 -18.12
C HIS A 36 -13.60 32.74 -17.98
N ALA A 37 -13.18 31.49 -18.18
CA ALA A 37 -11.77 31.08 -18.24
C ALA A 37 -10.95 31.92 -19.25
N LYS A 38 -11.64 32.46 -20.27
CA LYS A 38 -11.12 33.37 -21.29
C LYS A 38 -10.51 34.67 -20.74
N ARG A 39 -10.92 35.14 -19.55
CA ARG A 39 -10.41 36.36 -18.90
C ARG A 39 -9.24 36.11 -17.94
N LYS A 40 -8.66 34.91 -17.94
CA LYS A 40 -7.62 34.51 -16.98
C LYS A 40 -6.29 34.22 -17.68
N VAL A 41 -5.21 34.78 -17.14
CA VAL A 41 -3.83 34.48 -17.51
C VAL A 41 -3.17 33.68 -16.39
N VAL A 42 -2.42 32.65 -16.77
CA VAL A 42 -1.50 31.95 -15.87
C VAL A 42 -0.06 32.34 -16.24
N VAL A 43 0.67 32.91 -15.27
CA VAL A 43 2.09 33.22 -15.42
C VAL A 43 2.91 32.19 -14.65
N TYR A 44 3.79 31.48 -15.36
CA TYR A 44 4.64 30.41 -14.87
C TYR A 44 6.07 30.91 -14.60
N ASN A 45 6.83 30.08 -13.86
CA ASN A 45 8.22 30.32 -13.47
C ASN A 45 8.44 31.52 -12.51
N ILE A 46 7.41 31.89 -11.77
CA ILE A 46 7.52 32.85 -10.67
C ILE A 46 8.17 32.15 -9.48
N ASP A 47 9.04 32.84 -8.76
CA ASP A 47 9.68 32.30 -7.55
C ASP A 47 8.65 31.68 -6.58
N LYS A 48 8.99 30.51 -6.02
CA LYS A 48 8.10 29.76 -5.11
C LYS A 48 7.74 30.60 -3.87
N TYR A 49 8.71 31.36 -3.36
CA TYR A 49 8.56 32.17 -2.15
C TYR A 49 8.73 33.66 -2.49
N VAL A 50 7.61 34.37 -2.70
CA VAL A 50 7.58 35.81 -2.97
C VAL A 50 6.73 36.50 -1.92
N LYS A 51 7.29 37.47 -1.18
CA LYS A 51 6.53 38.31 -0.25
C LYS A 51 5.49 39.15 -1.04
N ASN A 52 4.30 39.36 -0.48
CA ASN A 52 3.19 40.08 -1.15
C ASN A 52 3.59 41.44 -1.76
N LYS A 53 4.45 42.21 -1.09
CA LYS A 53 4.96 43.50 -1.62
C LYS A 53 5.78 43.36 -2.91
N HIS A 54 6.55 42.27 -3.05
CA HIS A 54 7.31 41.98 -4.27
C HIS A 54 6.42 41.37 -5.34
N LEU A 55 5.40 40.60 -4.95
CA LEU A 55 4.44 40.04 -5.90
C LEU A 55 3.66 41.15 -6.60
N LYS A 56 3.23 42.18 -5.85
CA LYS A 56 2.52 43.33 -6.40
C LYS A 56 3.37 44.10 -7.42
N ARG A 57 4.63 44.43 -7.08
CA ARG A 57 5.57 45.07 -8.02
C ARG A 57 5.80 44.25 -9.30
N LEU A 58 5.88 42.93 -9.16
CA LEU A 58 6.05 42.02 -10.29
C LEU A 58 4.80 41.98 -11.18
N THR A 59 3.60 42.00 -10.59
CA THR A 59 2.37 42.08 -11.39
C THR A 59 2.14 43.45 -12.00
N ASP A 60 2.56 44.52 -11.34
CA ASP A 60 2.51 45.87 -11.89
C ASP A 60 3.41 45.96 -13.14
N SER A 61 4.58 45.32 -13.15
CA SER A 61 5.42 45.24 -14.36
C SER A 61 4.82 44.41 -15.50
N PHE A 62 3.90 43.48 -15.19
CA PHE A 62 3.23 42.68 -16.24
C PHE A 62 2.20 43.50 -17.03
N ILE A 63 1.67 44.56 -16.42
CA ILE A 63 0.66 45.45 -17.01
C ILE A 63 1.25 46.83 -17.38
N GLU A 64 2.53 47.07 -17.11
CA GLU A 64 3.21 48.32 -17.42
C GLU A 64 3.24 48.56 -18.94
N GLY A 65 2.64 49.67 -19.37
CA GLY A 65 2.46 50.03 -20.78
C GLY A 65 1.27 49.38 -21.48
N THR A 66 0.40 48.68 -20.74
CA THR A 66 -0.84 48.07 -21.26
C THR A 66 -2.08 48.77 -20.70
N SER A 67 -3.24 48.55 -21.31
CA SER A 67 -4.53 49.03 -20.78
C SER A 67 -5.12 48.10 -19.71
N ALA A 68 -4.40 47.02 -19.37
CA ALA A 68 -4.91 45.90 -18.59
C ALA A 68 -5.10 46.22 -17.10
N LYS A 69 -6.27 45.85 -16.56
CA LYS A 69 -6.62 46.01 -15.14
C LYS A 69 -6.84 44.66 -14.47
N ILE A 70 -6.06 44.37 -13.42
CA ILE A 70 -6.16 43.10 -12.67
C ILE A 70 -7.33 43.17 -11.69
N VAL A 71 -8.35 42.33 -11.91
CA VAL A 71 -9.54 42.20 -11.06
C VAL A 71 -9.27 41.28 -9.87
N LYS A 72 -8.58 40.16 -10.10
CA LYS A 72 -8.30 39.15 -9.07
C LYS A 72 -6.96 38.47 -9.32
N MET A 73 -6.25 38.14 -8.25
CA MET A 73 -4.96 37.46 -8.32
C MET A 73 -4.87 36.34 -7.28
N LYS A 74 -4.35 35.17 -7.67
CA LYS A 74 -4.14 34.02 -6.77
C LYS A 74 -2.75 33.39 -7.00
N LYS A 75 -1.90 33.40 -5.96
CA LYS A 75 -0.62 32.68 -5.92
C LYS A 75 -0.66 31.57 -4.88
N PRO A 76 -0.55 30.29 -5.25
CA PRO A 76 -0.42 29.21 -4.27
C PRO A 76 0.95 29.26 -3.56
N PRO A 77 1.04 28.97 -2.24
CA PRO A 77 2.26 29.18 -1.45
C PRO A 77 3.49 28.37 -1.86
N LYS A 78 3.30 27.23 -2.53
CA LYS A 78 4.36 26.28 -2.92
C LYS A 78 4.57 26.19 -4.43
N ASN A 79 3.75 26.88 -5.22
CA ASN A 79 3.76 26.75 -6.68
C ASN A 79 4.50 27.91 -7.33
N ASN A 80 5.13 27.60 -8.46
CA ASN A 80 5.89 28.54 -9.28
C ASN A 80 5.01 29.25 -10.33
N TRP A 81 3.71 29.34 -10.09
CA TRP A 81 2.76 30.01 -10.99
C TRP A 81 1.82 30.97 -10.26
N LEU A 82 1.22 31.88 -11.02
CA LEU A 82 0.29 32.91 -10.59
C LEU A 82 -0.87 32.96 -11.56
N VAL A 83 -2.11 33.00 -11.06
CA VAL A 83 -3.29 33.27 -11.90
C VAL A 83 -3.75 34.69 -11.68
N MET A 84 -3.98 35.42 -12.77
CA MET A 84 -4.54 36.77 -12.80
C MET A 84 -5.82 36.76 -13.64
N THR A 85 -6.83 37.50 -13.19
CA THR A 85 -8.11 37.68 -13.88
C THR A 85 -8.25 39.14 -14.28
N PHE A 86 -8.65 39.40 -15.53
CA PHE A 86 -8.76 40.72 -16.13
C PHE A 86 -10.22 41.08 -16.45
N GLU A 87 -10.46 42.36 -16.74
CA GLU A 87 -11.79 42.90 -16.98
C GLU A 87 -12.35 42.46 -18.34
N THR A 88 -11.53 42.53 -19.41
CA THR A 88 -11.88 42.08 -20.77
C THR A 88 -10.92 40.99 -21.28
N GLU A 89 -11.33 40.27 -22.33
CA GLU A 89 -10.51 39.23 -22.96
C GLU A 89 -9.34 39.84 -23.77
N GLU A 90 -9.48 41.04 -24.33
CA GLU A 90 -8.39 41.71 -25.07
C GLU A 90 -7.19 41.99 -24.16
N MET A 91 -7.44 42.37 -22.90
CA MET A 91 -6.40 42.61 -21.89
C MET A 91 -5.56 41.35 -21.58
N VAL A 92 -6.13 40.16 -21.76
CA VAL A 92 -5.43 38.88 -21.55
C VAL A 92 -4.34 38.69 -22.61
N GLU A 93 -4.63 39.04 -23.86
CA GLU A 93 -3.68 38.93 -24.97
C GLU A 93 -2.57 39.97 -24.85
N GLU A 94 -2.91 41.21 -24.48
CA GLU A 94 -1.93 42.27 -24.20
C GLU A 94 -0.91 41.83 -23.14
N VAL A 95 -1.37 41.23 -22.04
CA VAL A 95 -0.49 40.80 -20.95
C VAL A 95 0.33 39.57 -21.33
N ILE A 96 -0.21 38.66 -22.12
CA ILE A 96 0.54 37.49 -22.62
C ILE A 96 1.69 37.94 -23.52
N SER A 97 1.42 38.86 -24.46
CA SER A 97 2.43 39.47 -25.32
C SER A 97 3.45 40.24 -24.49
N ASN A 98 3.01 41.10 -23.57
CA ASN A 98 3.90 41.90 -22.73
C ASN A 98 4.86 41.03 -21.89
N VAL A 99 4.38 39.88 -21.39
CA VAL A 99 5.22 38.98 -20.59
C VAL A 99 6.20 38.16 -21.44
N ASN A 100 5.72 37.60 -22.54
CA ASN A 100 6.50 36.68 -23.37
C ASN A 100 7.45 37.42 -24.31
N ASP A 101 7.01 38.51 -24.94
CA ASP A 101 7.78 39.24 -25.96
C ASP A 101 8.88 40.10 -25.33
N LYS A 102 8.65 40.66 -24.14
CA LYS A 102 9.69 41.35 -23.36
C LYS A 102 10.65 40.40 -22.64
N GLN A 103 10.48 39.08 -22.81
CA GLN A 103 11.31 38.03 -22.19
C GLN A 103 11.60 38.28 -20.70
N MET A 104 10.57 38.65 -19.94
CA MET A 104 10.78 39.04 -18.54
C MET A 104 11.34 37.88 -17.73
N LYS A 105 12.24 38.19 -16.80
CA LYS A 105 12.97 37.19 -16.00
C LYS A 105 12.56 37.27 -14.53
N ASN A 106 12.52 36.12 -13.86
CA ASN A 106 12.43 36.07 -12.41
C ASN A 106 13.75 36.55 -11.76
N LYS A 107 13.80 36.64 -10.43
CA LYS A 107 15.00 37.11 -9.71
C LYS A 107 16.23 36.22 -9.93
N LYS A 108 16.03 34.99 -10.39
CA LYS A 108 17.09 34.01 -10.68
C LYS A 108 17.47 33.97 -12.16
N GLY A 109 16.98 34.91 -12.97
CA GLY A 109 17.30 35.01 -14.40
C GLY A 109 16.52 34.07 -15.32
N GLY A 110 15.56 33.29 -14.78
CA GLY A 110 14.72 32.40 -15.59
C GLY A 110 13.57 33.15 -16.25
N LEU A 111 13.32 32.91 -17.55
CA LEU A 111 12.21 33.53 -18.27
C LEU A 111 10.85 33.14 -17.67
N LEU A 112 9.99 34.14 -17.53
CA LEU A 112 8.58 33.98 -17.23
C LEU A 112 7.83 33.58 -18.49
N ARG A 113 6.73 32.85 -18.32
CA ARG A 113 5.84 32.46 -19.43
C ARG A 113 4.40 32.71 -19.05
N ALA A 114 3.68 33.51 -19.83
CA ALA A 114 2.25 33.74 -19.69
C ALA A 114 1.45 32.95 -20.72
N ALA A 115 0.29 32.40 -20.32
CA ALA A 115 -0.65 31.72 -21.22
C ALA A 115 -2.11 31.88 -20.75
N LYS A 116 -3.08 31.79 -21.68
CA LYS A 116 -4.51 31.76 -21.37
C LYS A 116 -4.83 30.52 -20.50
N ALA A 117 -5.77 30.66 -19.57
CA ALA A 117 -6.26 29.51 -18.79
C ALA A 117 -7.30 28.72 -19.60
N ASN A 118 -6.93 27.60 -20.21
CA ASN A 118 -7.87 26.77 -20.98
C ASN A 118 -8.81 25.93 -20.07
N GLU A 119 -10.07 25.77 -20.49
CA GLU A 119 -11.17 25.04 -19.84
C GLU A 119 -10.97 23.53 -19.63
N SER A 120 -9.85 22.94 -20.05
CA SER A 120 -9.56 21.51 -19.84
C SER A 120 -8.44 21.23 -18.81
N SER A 121 -8.09 22.21 -17.97
CA SER A 121 -7.01 22.04 -16.97
C SER A 121 -7.50 21.97 -15.50
N TYR A 122 -8.77 21.62 -15.28
CA TYR A 122 -9.35 21.38 -13.97
C TYR A 122 -10.11 20.04 -13.91
N GLN A 123 -9.38 18.95 -14.13
CA GLN A 123 -9.64 17.72 -13.38
C GLN A 123 -8.54 17.58 -12.34
N GLY A 124 -8.94 17.66 -11.08
CA GLY A 124 -8.05 17.45 -9.96
C GLY A 124 -7.42 16.07 -10.06
N LYS A 125 -6.10 16.03 -10.28
CA LYS A 125 -5.27 14.93 -9.78
C LYS A 125 -5.36 14.94 -8.26
N ARG A 126 -6.37 14.27 -7.72
CA ARG A 126 -6.21 13.48 -6.50
C ARG A 126 -5.50 12.21 -6.94
N GLY A 127 -4.22 12.08 -6.61
CA GLY A 127 -3.45 10.89 -6.95
C GLY A 127 -1.95 11.11 -6.76
N ARG A 128 -1.45 10.56 -5.65
CA ARG A 128 -0.05 10.24 -5.35
C ARG A 128 0.97 11.38 -5.48
N ASP A 129 1.24 11.99 -4.34
CA ASP A 129 2.57 12.49 -4.05
C ASP A 129 3.50 11.26 -3.98
N ASP A 130 4.29 11.05 -5.02
CA ASP A 130 5.58 10.35 -4.90
C ASP A 130 6.67 11.26 -5.44
N ASP A 131 7.69 11.41 -4.61
CA ASP A 131 8.97 12.01 -4.92
C ASP A 131 9.50 11.51 -6.26
N ASN A 132 9.62 12.41 -7.24
CA ASN A 132 10.50 12.19 -8.37
C ASN A 132 11.26 13.49 -8.67
N SER A 133 12.20 13.83 -7.79
CA SER A 133 13.28 14.74 -8.13
C SER A 133 14.35 14.01 -8.95
N ARG A 134 14.01 13.62 -10.19
CA ARG A 134 14.90 13.63 -11.36
C ARG A 134 14.14 13.16 -12.60
N ALA A 135 14.35 13.91 -13.69
CA ALA A 135 13.92 13.70 -15.08
C ALA A 135 12.47 14.08 -15.46
N SER A 136 12.34 15.12 -16.30
CA SER A 136 12.01 14.89 -17.72
C SER A 136 12.02 16.17 -18.56
N LYS A 137 13.01 16.28 -19.46
CA LYS A 137 12.71 16.58 -20.86
C LYS A 137 11.92 15.37 -21.36
N ARG A 138 10.63 15.53 -21.66
CA ARG A 138 9.77 14.44 -22.16
C ARG A 138 9.80 14.49 -23.69
N HIS A 139 10.64 13.66 -24.30
CA HIS A 139 10.32 13.13 -25.62
C HIS A 139 9.26 12.04 -25.43
N ARG A 140 8.17 12.11 -26.20
CA ARG A 140 7.14 11.09 -26.26
C ARG A 140 7.71 9.95 -27.12
N ARG A 141 8.54 9.08 -26.53
CA ARG A 141 8.95 7.83 -27.17
C ARG A 141 7.75 6.88 -27.15
N GLU A 142 7.35 6.38 -28.32
CA GLU A 142 6.46 5.21 -28.38
C GLU A 142 7.11 4.06 -27.60
N PRO A 143 6.35 3.27 -26.84
CA PRO A 143 6.93 2.21 -26.05
C PRO A 143 7.46 1.12 -26.97
N VAL A 144 8.78 0.98 -27.05
CA VAL A 144 9.45 -0.12 -27.75
C VAL A 144 9.03 -1.42 -27.07
N GLU A 145 8.36 -2.30 -27.83
CA GLU A 145 8.11 -3.67 -27.40
C GLU A 145 9.47 -4.34 -27.17
N CYS A 146 9.75 -4.78 -25.95
CA CYS A 146 11.06 -5.25 -25.53
C CYS A 146 10.94 -6.66 -24.96
N VAL A 147 11.77 -7.58 -25.45
CA VAL A 147 11.94 -8.91 -24.88
C VAL A 147 12.82 -8.78 -23.64
N LYS A 148 12.35 -9.29 -22.50
CA LYS A 148 13.07 -9.21 -21.23
C LYS A 148 13.85 -10.49 -20.95
N THR A 149 15.08 -10.34 -20.48
CA THR A 149 15.89 -11.46 -19.98
C THR A 149 15.47 -11.82 -18.56
N ASP A 150 15.75 -13.05 -18.14
CA ASP A 150 15.52 -13.51 -16.76
C ASP A 150 16.19 -12.61 -15.71
N ASP A 151 17.38 -12.08 -16.01
CA ASP A 151 18.10 -11.15 -15.13
C ASP A 151 17.35 -9.82 -14.97
N GLU A 152 16.81 -9.27 -16.05
CA GLU A 152 16.01 -8.03 -15.98
C GLU A 152 14.71 -8.23 -15.19
N VAL A 153 14.11 -9.42 -15.30
CA VAL A 153 12.91 -9.78 -14.54
C VAL A 153 13.24 -9.86 -13.05
N ARG A 154 14.35 -10.53 -12.69
CA ARG A 154 14.84 -10.60 -11.30
C ARG A 154 15.25 -9.23 -10.75
N ASP A 155 15.96 -8.41 -11.53
CA ASP A 155 16.37 -7.06 -11.13
C ASP A 155 15.17 -6.19 -10.74
N LYS A 156 14.02 -6.39 -11.38
CA LYS A 156 12.80 -5.66 -11.07
C LYS A 156 11.99 -6.26 -9.92
N LEU A 157 11.82 -7.58 -9.88
CA LEU A 157 10.89 -8.24 -8.95
C LEU A 157 11.56 -8.67 -7.64
N THR A 158 12.84 -8.97 -7.68
CA THR A 158 13.66 -9.41 -6.55
C THR A 158 15.00 -8.66 -6.57
N PRO A 159 15.03 -7.32 -6.41
CA PRO A 159 16.21 -6.49 -6.65
C PRO A 159 17.45 -6.85 -5.83
N PHE A 160 17.31 -7.60 -4.73
CA PHE A 160 18.44 -8.05 -3.91
C PHE A 160 18.97 -9.43 -4.30
N TRP A 161 18.52 -10.02 -5.42
CA TRP A 161 18.94 -11.35 -5.85
C TRP A 161 20.45 -11.48 -6.16
N LYS A 162 21.13 -10.36 -6.44
CA LYS A 162 22.59 -10.29 -6.65
C LYS A 162 23.40 -10.15 -5.35
N ILE A 163 22.75 -9.94 -4.22
CA ILE A 163 23.42 -9.85 -2.91
C ILE A 163 23.62 -11.26 -2.40
N GLU A 164 24.88 -11.73 -2.42
CA GLU A 164 25.24 -13.12 -2.08
C GLU A 164 24.96 -13.46 -0.61
N SER A 165 25.27 -12.54 0.31
CA SER A 165 25.02 -12.73 1.74
C SER A 165 23.62 -12.28 2.12
N TYR A 166 22.88 -13.14 2.82
CA TYR A 166 21.58 -12.76 3.36
C TYR A 166 21.71 -11.75 4.51
N GLU A 167 22.79 -11.85 5.29
CA GLU A 167 23.11 -10.93 6.38
C GLU A 167 23.29 -9.50 5.83
N GLU A 168 23.92 -9.34 4.67
CA GLU A 168 24.02 -8.05 3.98
C GLU A 168 22.64 -7.49 3.56
N GLN A 169 21.71 -8.35 3.13
CA GLN A 169 20.33 -7.94 2.85
C GLN A 169 19.64 -7.42 4.13
N LEU A 170 19.79 -8.14 5.25
CA LEU A 170 19.21 -7.74 6.54
C LEU A 170 19.82 -6.44 7.07
N GLU A 171 21.13 -6.25 6.94
CA GLU A 171 21.78 -4.99 7.28
C GLU A 171 21.26 -3.83 6.43
N THR A 172 21.10 -4.06 5.12
CA THR A 172 20.57 -3.05 4.19
C THR A 172 19.15 -2.64 4.59
N LYS A 173 18.27 -3.61 4.87
CA LYS A 173 16.91 -3.34 5.36
C LYS A 173 16.92 -2.59 6.69
N THR A 174 17.77 -2.99 7.63
CA THR A 174 17.93 -2.31 8.92
C THR A 174 18.33 -0.84 8.73
N LYS A 175 19.36 -0.60 7.90
CA LYS A 175 19.83 0.76 7.55
C LYS A 175 18.71 1.59 6.90
N MET A 176 17.92 0.99 6.00
CA MET A 176 16.76 1.65 5.39
C MET A 176 15.70 2.03 6.42
N MET A 177 15.36 1.15 7.37
CA MET A 177 14.39 1.45 8.43
C MET A 177 14.84 2.61 9.31
N VAL A 178 16.10 2.60 9.75
CA VAL A 178 16.63 3.69 10.58
C VAL A 178 16.60 5.01 9.82
N THR A 179 17.15 5.04 8.61
CA THR A 179 17.33 6.28 7.84
C THR A 179 16.03 6.85 7.27
N GLN A 180 15.10 5.98 6.86
CA GLN A 180 13.88 6.40 6.15
C GLN A 180 12.60 6.35 6.98
N CYS A 181 12.58 5.61 8.10
CA CYS A 181 11.45 5.62 9.04
C CYS A 181 11.80 6.43 10.30
N PHE A 182 12.78 5.99 11.10
CA PHE A 182 12.99 6.54 12.44
C PHE A 182 13.43 8.00 12.41
N VAL A 183 14.42 8.33 11.56
CA VAL A 183 14.86 9.71 11.38
C VAL A 183 13.71 10.62 10.94
N LYS A 184 12.82 10.15 10.05
CA LYS A 184 11.65 10.93 9.62
C LYS A 184 10.65 11.14 10.75
N ILE A 185 10.36 10.11 11.56
CA ILE A 185 9.49 10.22 12.74
C ILE A 185 10.04 11.25 13.72
N ILE A 186 11.31 11.12 14.12
CA ILE A 186 11.96 12.01 15.08
C ILE A 186 11.97 13.46 14.56
N ASN A 187 12.28 13.67 13.28
CA ASN A 187 12.24 14.99 12.67
C ASN A 187 10.81 15.57 12.59
N GLY A 188 9.82 14.73 12.28
CA GLY A 188 8.41 15.09 12.27
C GLY A 188 7.92 15.53 13.66
N LEU A 189 8.29 14.79 14.69
CA LEU A 189 8.00 15.12 16.08
C LEU A 189 8.68 16.44 16.50
N LYS A 190 10.00 16.56 16.31
CA LYS A 190 10.75 17.79 16.61
C LYS A 190 10.13 19.03 15.95
N LYS A 191 9.64 18.89 14.72
CA LYS A 191 8.94 19.98 14.02
C LYS A 191 7.61 20.35 14.68
N LYS A 192 6.78 19.37 15.06
CA LYS A 192 5.51 19.64 15.75
C LYS A 192 5.70 20.28 17.11
N PHE A 193 6.65 19.77 17.90
CA PHE A 193 6.98 20.35 19.20
C PHE A 193 7.45 21.80 19.07
N ARG A 194 8.36 22.11 18.13
CA ARG A 194 8.78 23.51 17.87
C ARG A 194 7.64 24.46 17.50
N ILE A 195 6.60 23.96 16.84
CA ILE A 195 5.42 24.79 16.51
C ILE A 195 4.65 25.10 17.80
N LEU A 196 4.40 24.09 18.64
CA LEU A 196 3.73 24.27 19.93
C LEU A 196 4.49 25.19 20.87
N GLU A 197 5.81 25.05 20.97
CA GLU A 197 6.68 25.95 21.75
C GLU A 197 6.51 27.41 21.32
N ARG A 198 6.49 27.67 20.02
CA ARG A 198 6.30 29.02 19.46
C ARG A 198 4.89 29.56 19.71
N GLU A 199 3.88 28.71 19.66
CA GLU A 199 2.49 29.10 19.95
C GLU A 199 2.31 29.43 21.44
N MET A 200 2.88 28.62 22.34
CA MET A 200 2.87 28.89 23.78
C MET A 200 3.61 30.19 24.10
N ALA A 201 4.81 30.40 23.54
CA ALA A 201 5.60 31.61 23.75
C ALA A 201 4.91 32.89 23.28
N LYS A 202 4.06 32.81 22.25
CA LYS A 202 3.25 33.95 21.76
C LYS A 202 2.05 34.26 22.65
N ASN A 203 1.49 33.25 23.31
CA ASN A 203 0.33 33.39 24.17
C ASN A 203 0.70 33.74 25.62
N SER A 204 1.97 33.55 26.02
CA SER A 204 2.49 33.97 27.31
C SER A 204 2.98 35.43 27.26
N ASN A 205 2.13 36.37 27.69
CA ASN A 205 2.57 37.72 28.01
C ASN A 205 3.47 37.70 29.26
N GLY A 206 4.78 37.58 29.07
CA GLY A 206 5.78 38.09 30.03
C GLY A 206 6.05 37.32 31.33
N SER A 207 5.63 36.07 31.49
CA SER A 207 6.07 35.23 32.63
C SER A 207 6.83 34.01 32.14
N ASP A 208 8.01 33.75 32.72
CA ASP A 208 8.91 32.59 32.57
C ASP A 208 8.21 31.24 32.82
N LYS A 209 7.28 30.84 31.95
CA LYS A 209 6.78 29.47 31.93
C LYS A 209 7.77 28.64 31.12
N LYS A 210 8.65 27.93 31.84
CA LYS A 210 9.49 26.86 31.30
C LYS A 210 8.66 26.03 30.32
N ILE A 211 9.13 25.94 29.08
CA ILE A 211 8.57 25.03 28.09
C ILE A 211 8.58 23.62 28.73
N PRO A 212 7.43 22.93 28.86
CA PRO A 212 7.38 21.61 29.47
C PRO A 212 8.33 20.68 28.71
N PRO A 213 9.17 19.88 29.39
CA PRO A 213 10.13 18.99 28.72
C PRO A 213 9.45 17.72 28.20
N LEU A 214 8.34 17.90 27.48
CA LEU A 214 7.57 16.97 26.64
C LEU A 214 8.42 16.16 25.63
N TYR A 215 9.71 16.42 25.60
CA TYR A 215 10.71 15.98 24.63
C TYR A 215 11.98 15.43 25.28
N LYS A 216 12.04 15.23 26.61
CA LYS A 216 13.25 14.67 27.25
C LYS A 216 13.55 13.27 26.70
N TRP A 217 12.54 12.43 26.49
CA TRP A 217 12.70 11.10 25.87
C TRP A 217 13.23 11.16 24.42
N LEU A 218 12.87 12.20 23.65
CA LEU A 218 13.39 12.43 22.29
C LEU A 218 14.84 12.95 22.26
N LYS A 219 15.38 13.40 23.39
CA LYS A 219 16.76 13.89 23.52
C LYS A 219 17.73 12.79 23.98
N VAL A 220 17.23 11.65 24.45
CA VAL A 220 18.05 10.49 24.79
C VAL A 220 18.63 9.89 23.51
N GLN A 221 19.88 9.47 23.55
CA GLN A 221 20.49 8.69 22.48
C GLN A 221 19.69 7.39 22.30
N ASN A 222 19.37 7.00 21.06
CA ASN A 222 18.47 5.87 20.75
C ASN A 222 17.03 6.04 21.28
N ALA A 223 16.41 7.21 21.07
CA ALA A 223 15.00 7.48 21.41
C ALA A 223 13.98 6.46 20.83
N ILE A 224 14.39 5.64 19.86
CA ILE A 224 13.68 4.45 19.40
C ILE A 224 14.67 3.29 19.53
N SER A 225 14.39 2.34 20.43
CA SER A 225 15.17 1.10 20.52
C SER A 225 14.89 0.26 19.28
N THR A 226 15.94 -0.24 18.63
CA THR A 226 15.82 -1.10 17.45
C THR A 226 16.81 -2.24 17.52
N SER A 227 16.34 -3.43 17.19
CA SER A 227 17.18 -4.59 16.92
C SER A 227 17.57 -4.63 15.44
N SER A 228 18.47 -5.53 15.07
CA SER A 228 18.68 -5.90 13.67
C SER A 228 17.40 -6.49 13.07
N THR A 229 17.26 -6.39 11.75
CA THR A 229 16.14 -6.99 11.03
C THR A 229 16.08 -8.49 11.30
N LEU A 230 14.93 -8.97 11.78
CA LEU A 230 14.69 -10.38 12.01
C LEU A 230 14.56 -11.10 10.67
N GLY A 231 15.44 -12.08 10.42
CA GLY A 231 15.48 -12.80 9.16
C GLY A 231 14.32 -13.78 8.97
N ALA A 232 13.97 -14.01 7.70
CA ALA A 232 13.02 -15.05 7.31
C ALA A 232 13.65 -16.44 7.48
N PRO A 233 12.90 -17.43 8.04
CA PRO A 233 13.36 -18.80 8.11
C PRO A 233 13.59 -19.42 6.73
N LYS A 234 12.71 -19.11 5.77
CA LYS A 234 12.77 -19.60 4.38
C LYS A 234 12.94 -18.44 3.41
N ARG A 235 13.87 -18.60 2.47
CA ARG A 235 14.34 -17.52 1.56
C ARG A 235 14.05 -17.77 0.09
N VAL A 236 13.70 -19.00 -0.26
CA VAL A 236 13.29 -19.45 -1.60
C VAL A 236 11.95 -20.14 -1.48
N GLU A 237 11.12 -20.08 -2.52
CA GLU A 237 9.81 -20.74 -2.58
C GLU A 237 8.92 -20.43 -1.36
N TYR A 238 9.05 -19.23 -0.78
CA TYR A 238 8.39 -18.89 0.49
C TYR A 238 6.98 -18.31 0.29
N ARG A 239 6.64 -17.88 -0.93
CA ARG A 239 5.34 -17.23 -1.19
C ARG A 239 4.21 -18.25 -1.19
N ASN A 240 3.18 -18.01 -0.38
CA ASN A 240 1.94 -18.79 -0.36
C ASN A 240 0.81 -18.15 -1.20
N LYS A 241 1.08 -17.00 -1.84
CA LYS A 241 0.20 -16.30 -2.78
C LYS A 241 0.98 -15.63 -3.91
N SER A 242 0.59 -15.96 -5.14
CA SER A 242 1.12 -15.39 -6.38
C SER A 242 -0.01 -14.95 -7.30
N GLU A 243 0.14 -13.80 -7.93
CA GLU A 243 -0.82 -13.25 -8.91
C GLU A 243 -0.09 -13.09 -10.24
N LEU A 244 -0.48 -13.85 -11.25
CA LEU A 244 0.08 -13.80 -12.58
C LEU A 244 -0.91 -13.13 -13.54
N THR A 245 -0.40 -12.28 -14.42
CA THR A 245 -1.17 -11.68 -15.51
C THR A 245 -1.21 -12.63 -16.68
N ILE A 246 -2.39 -12.83 -17.26
CA ILE A 246 -2.56 -13.55 -18.52
C ILE A 246 -2.48 -12.52 -19.64
N GLY A 247 -1.47 -12.65 -20.49
CA GLY A 247 -1.15 -11.69 -21.53
C GLY A 247 -0.34 -12.34 -22.64
N TYR A 248 0.52 -11.56 -23.27
CA TYR A 248 1.42 -12.06 -24.33
C TYR A 248 2.87 -12.01 -23.85
N ARG A 249 3.56 -13.16 -23.96
CA ARG A 249 5.01 -13.25 -23.85
C ARG A 249 5.62 -12.88 -25.19
N HIS A 250 6.65 -12.04 -25.13
CA HIS A 250 7.38 -11.56 -26.29
C HIS A 250 8.68 -12.34 -26.44
N THR A 251 8.94 -12.90 -27.62
CA THR A 251 10.20 -13.57 -27.95
C THR A 251 10.73 -13.04 -29.28
N HIS A 252 12.05 -12.98 -29.45
CA HIS A 252 12.62 -12.66 -30.75
C HIS A 252 12.26 -13.74 -31.78
N VAL A 253 11.90 -13.31 -33.00
CA VAL A 253 11.88 -14.23 -34.14
C VAL A 253 13.32 -14.51 -34.53
N LEU A 254 13.67 -15.78 -34.62
CA LEU A 254 15.03 -16.21 -34.93
C LEU A 254 15.13 -16.60 -36.41
N ASP A 255 16.28 -16.30 -37.03
CA ASP A 255 16.65 -16.77 -38.35
C ASP A 255 17.04 -18.27 -38.33
N GLU A 256 17.38 -18.82 -39.50
CA GLU A 256 17.82 -20.23 -39.64
C GLU A 256 19.10 -20.55 -38.83
N ASN A 257 19.86 -19.53 -38.43
CA ASN A 257 21.08 -19.65 -37.62
C ASN A 257 20.83 -19.42 -36.12
N GLY A 258 19.58 -19.16 -35.71
CA GLY A 258 19.19 -18.89 -34.32
C GLY A 258 19.42 -17.45 -33.85
N ASN A 259 19.71 -16.51 -34.76
CA ASN A 259 19.91 -15.10 -34.42
C ASN A 259 18.61 -14.30 -34.54
N PRO A 260 18.35 -13.33 -33.64
CA PRO A 260 17.20 -12.43 -33.77
C PRO A 260 17.17 -11.68 -35.12
N ILE A 261 16.03 -11.72 -35.81
CA ILE A 261 15.83 -11.01 -37.07
C ILE A 261 15.71 -9.51 -36.80
N GLU A 262 16.63 -8.71 -37.33
CA GLU A 262 16.61 -7.25 -37.27
C GLU A 262 15.59 -6.68 -38.27
N ILE A 263 14.76 -5.73 -37.82
CA ILE A 263 13.90 -4.94 -38.69
C ILE A 263 14.76 -3.82 -39.26
N VAL A 264 15.04 -3.90 -40.55
CA VAL A 264 15.70 -2.82 -41.29
C VAL A 264 14.63 -1.79 -41.66
N ASP A 265 14.59 -0.68 -40.93
CA ASP A 265 13.78 0.48 -41.32
C ASP A 265 14.43 1.09 -42.59
N ASN A 266 13.87 0.83 -43.77
CA ASN A 266 14.28 1.44 -45.05
C ASN A 266 13.77 2.89 -45.21
N ASP A 267 13.77 3.68 -44.13
CA ASP A 267 13.52 5.12 -44.21
C ASP A 267 14.86 5.86 -44.35
N GLU A 268 15.37 5.88 -45.59
CA GLU A 268 16.32 6.91 -46.02
C GLU A 268 15.64 8.27 -45.96
N GLN A 269 15.97 9.10 -44.96
CA GLN A 269 16.30 10.54 -45.09
C GLN A 269 16.24 11.25 -43.74
N SER A 270 17.39 11.33 -43.06
CA SER A 270 17.89 12.59 -42.51
C SER A 270 19.31 12.35 -41.96
N GLU A 271 20.31 12.72 -42.75
CA GLU A 271 21.67 12.95 -42.27
C GLU A 271 21.64 14.17 -41.33
N ASP A 272 21.46 13.94 -40.03
CA ASP A 272 22.01 14.74 -38.93
C ASP A 272 21.29 14.37 -37.62
N ASN A 273 21.70 13.25 -37.03
CA ASN A 273 21.74 13.04 -35.58
C ASN A 273 22.40 11.69 -35.28
N GLN A 274 23.64 11.72 -34.79
CA GLN A 274 24.27 10.57 -34.13
C GLN A 274 23.62 10.36 -32.75
N GLU A 275 22.37 9.91 -32.72
CA GLU A 275 21.82 9.19 -31.57
C GLU A 275 21.73 7.71 -31.96
N GLN A 276 22.26 6.84 -31.10
CA GLN A 276 22.21 5.38 -31.26
C GLN A 276 20.80 4.94 -31.72
N THR A 277 20.67 4.54 -32.98
CA THR A 277 19.47 3.88 -33.50
C THR A 277 19.35 2.56 -32.75
N GLU A 278 18.39 2.46 -31.82
CA GLU A 278 18.05 1.21 -31.15
C GLU A 278 17.66 0.19 -32.23
N LYS A 279 18.43 -0.90 -32.35
CA LYS A 279 18.13 -2.01 -33.25
C LYS A 279 16.74 -2.55 -32.91
N LYS A 280 15.80 -2.46 -33.86
CA LYS A 280 14.48 -3.08 -33.73
C LYS A 280 14.58 -4.52 -34.19
N PHE A 281 14.01 -5.44 -33.43
CA PHE A 281 13.96 -6.86 -33.77
C PHE A 281 12.52 -7.28 -34.00
N GLN A 282 12.30 -8.28 -34.85
CA GLN A 282 10.99 -8.88 -35.04
C GLN A 282 10.60 -9.66 -33.77
N ILE A 283 9.37 -9.43 -33.28
CA ILE A 283 8.86 -10.02 -32.04
C ILE A 283 7.67 -10.95 -32.33
N LYS A 284 7.75 -12.16 -31.80
CA LYS A 284 6.62 -13.10 -31.72
C LYS A 284 5.90 -12.92 -30.39
N LYS A 285 4.57 -12.80 -30.46
CA LYS A 285 3.68 -12.72 -29.30
C LYS A 285 2.99 -14.07 -29.10
N THR A 286 3.18 -14.67 -27.93
CA THR A 286 2.55 -15.96 -27.58
C THR A 286 1.74 -15.78 -26.31
N PRO A 287 0.46 -16.21 -26.26
CA PRO A 287 -0.32 -16.22 -25.03
C PRO A 287 0.42 -16.90 -23.87
N ALA A 288 0.48 -16.25 -22.72
CA ALA A 288 1.17 -16.78 -21.54
C ALA A 288 0.66 -16.15 -20.24
N ALA A 289 0.98 -16.78 -19.12
CA ALA A 289 0.76 -16.26 -17.77
C ALA A 289 2.08 -15.95 -17.08
N GLY A 290 2.21 -14.73 -16.55
CA GLY A 290 3.46 -14.30 -15.93
C GLY A 290 3.40 -12.93 -15.27
N PHE A 291 4.58 -12.40 -14.92
CA PHE A 291 4.72 -11.08 -14.31
C PHE A 291 4.96 -9.99 -15.36
N MET A 292 4.41 -8.79 -15.12
CA MET A 292 4.63 -7.64 -16.00
C MET A 292 5.94 -6.91 -15.67
N GLY A 293 7.06 -7.42 -16.19
CA GLY A 293 8.39 -6.84 -16.06
C GLY A 293 8.56 -5.46 -16.72
N GLY A 294 7.86 -5.17 -17.82
CA GLY A 294 7.93 -3.88 -18.53
C GLY A 294 6.64 -3.05 -18.51
N GLY A 295 5.66 -3.42 -17.68
CA GLY A 295 4.28 -2.98 -17.88
C GLY A 295 3.69 -3.58 -19.18
N TRP A 296 2.55 -3.07 -19.64
CA TRP A 296 1.82 -3.63 -20.79
C TRP A 296 2.58 -3.62 -22.13
N ALA A 297 3.67 -2.85 -22.25
CA ALA A 297 4.50 -2.86 -23.45
C ALA A 297 5.56 -3.97 -23.46
N GLY A 298 5.98 -4.45 -22.30
CA GLY A 298 7.01 -5.50 -22.17
C GLY A 298 6.47 -6.93 -22.20
N GLY A 299 5.16 -7.11 -22.34
CA GLY A 299 4.53 -8.42 -22.22
C GLY A 299 4.60 -9.00 -20.81
N VAL A 300 4.31 -10.30 -20.70
CA VAL A 300 4.45 -11.07 -19.47
C VAL A 300 5.71 -11.93 -19.51
N SER A 301 6.36 -12.09 -18.36
CA SER A 301 7.57 -12.89 -18.16
C SER A 301 7.27 -14.08 -17.25
N ASP A 302 7.84 -15.23 -17.59
CA ASP A 302 7.60 -16.48 -16.85
C ASP A 302 8.10 -16.40 -15.40
N PRO A 303 7.38 -17.01 -14.43
CA PRO A 303 7.76 -16.99 -13.03
C PRO A 303 8.99 -17.87 -12.70
N HIS A 304 9.40 -18.76 -13.61
CA HIS A 304 10.41 -19.80 -13.39
C HIS A 304 11.80 -19.28 -13.00
N CYS A 305 12.10 -18.03 -13.38
CA CYS A 305 13.35 -17.33 -13.10
C CYS A 305 13.44 -16.72 -11.70
N LEU A 306 12.36 -16.78 -10.90
CA LEU A 306 12.26 -16.15 -9.58
C LEU A 306 12.33 -17.21 -8.49
N SER A 307 13.36 -17.17 -7.65
CA SER A 307 13.56 -18.19 -6.61
C SER A 307 12.58 -18.11 -5.44
N ASN A 308 11.90 -16.97 -5.25
CA ASN A 308 10.88 -16.79 -4.19
C ASN A 308 9.51 -17.39 -4.54
N ILE A 309 9.29 -17.75 -5.81
CA ILE A 309 8.04 -18.36 -6.29
C ILE A 309 8.11 -19.89 -6.13
N PRO A 310 7.14 -20.55 -5.48
CA PRO A 310 7.16 -22.00 -5.33
C PRO A 310 6.88 -22.74 -6.64
N ASP A 311 7.38 -23.97 -6.74
CA ASP A 311 7.18 -24.84 -7.89
C ASP A 311 5.70 -25.06 -8.25
N ILE A 312 4.78 -25.15 -7.29
CA ILE A 312 3.35 -25.31 -7.59
C ILE A 312 2.80 -24.15 -8.43
N VAL A 313 3.31 -22.94 -8.21
CA VAL A 313 2.92 -21.75 -8.98
C VAL A 313 3.45 -21.85 -10.41
N CYS A 314 4.72 -22.22 -10.57
CA CYS A 314 5.34 -22.40 -11.89
C CYS A 314 4.69 -23.55 -12.67
N GLY A 315 4.42 -24.69 -12.03
CA GLY A 315 3.74 -25.82 -12.67
C GLY A 315 2.29 -25.49 -13.08
N VAL A 316 1.55 -24.76 -12.25
CA VAL A 316 0.22 -24.24 -12.65
C VAL A 316 0.33 -23.26 -13.81
N ALA A 317 1.36 -22.41 -13.84
CA ALA A 317 1.62 -21.54 -14.98
C ALA A 317 1.94 -22.33 -16.26
N ASP A 318 2.68 -23.44 -16.17
CA ASP A 318 2.96 -24.33 -17.31
C ASP A 318 1.69 -24.97 -17.87
N VAL A 319 0.79 -25.46 -16.99
CA VAL A 319 -0.53 -25.98 -17.38
C VAL A 319 -1.36 -24.90 -18.08
N LEU A 320 -1.37 -23.69 -17.53
CA LEU A 320 -2.11 -22.56 -18.09
C LEU A 320 -1.53 -22.10 -19.44
N ASN A 321 -0.21 -22.06 -19.59
CA ASN A 321 0.45 -21.71 -20.85
C ASN A 321 0.07 -22.71 -21.95
N LYS A 322 0.10 -24.03 -21.66
CA LYS A 322 -0.35 -25.07 -22.59
C LYS A 322 -1.84 -24.94 -22.96
N PHE A 323 -2.68 -24.53 -22.01
CA PHE A 323 -4.09 -24.23 -22.26
C PHE A 323 -4.24 -23.04 -23.22
N LEU A 324 -3.54 -21.94 -22.95
CA LEU A 324 -3.63 -20.68 -23.70
C LEU A 324 -3.10 -20.78 -25.13
N GLU A 325 -2.10 -21.63 -25.39
CA GLU A 325 -1.55 -21.87 -26.73
C GLU A 325 -2.57 -22.42 -27.72
N THR A 326 -3.58 -23.15 -27.22
CA THR A 326 -4.59 -23.84 -28.03
C THR A 326 -5.99 -23.25 -27.87
N SER A 327 -6.17 -22.32 -26.94
CA SER A 327 -7.46 -21.67 -26.68
C SER A 327 -7.84 -20.75 -27.84
N PRO A 328 -9.08 -20.85 -28.38
CA PRO A 328 -9.59 -19.88 -29.34
C PRO A 328 -9.87 -18.51 -28.69
N ILE A 329 -9.92 -18.47 -27.36
CA ILE A 329 -10.21 -17.27 -26.57
C ILE A 329 -8.88 -16.58 -26.20
N PRO A 330 -8.68 -15.31 -26.59
CA PRO A 330 -7.42 -14.62 -26.37
C PRO A 330 -7.26 -14.12 -24.93
N PRO A 331 -6.00 -13.94 -24.47
CA PRO A 331 -5.68 -13.12 -23.30
C PRO A 331 -6.30 -11.73 -23.38
N TYR A 332 -6.58 -11.15 -22.22
CA TYR A 332 -7.09 -9.79 -22.09
C TYR A 332 -5.98 -8.77 -22.28
N ASP A 333 -6.18 -7.85 -23.22
CA ASP A 333 -5.28 -6.73 -23.47
C ASP A 333 -5.84 -5.47 -22.78
N CYS A 334 -5.15 -5.02 -21.74
CA CYS A 334 -5.55 -3.84 -20.98
C CYS A 334 -5.34 -2.51 -21.72
N LYS A 335 -4.66 -2.47 -22.87
CA LYS A 335 -4.51 -1.23 -23.65
C LYS A 335 -5.78 -0.90 -24.42
N ASN A 336 -6.42 -1.91 -24.99
CA ASN A 336 -7.66 -1.77 -25.76
C ASN A 336 -8.88 -2.33 -25.04
N HIS A 337 -8.69 -2.96 -23.88
CA HIS A 337 -9.74 -3.58 -23.05
C HIS A 337 -10.49 -4.72 -23.74
N ARG A 338 -9.79 -5.51 -24.57
CA ARG A 338 -10.34 -6.62 -25.37
C ARG A 338 -9.76 -7.97 -24.95
N GLY A 339 -10.39 -9.05 -25.37
CA GLY A 339 -10.08 -10.42 -24.95
C GLY A 339 -10.79 -10.83 -23.67
N CYS A 340 -10.44 -12.01 -23.12
CA CYS A 340 -11.19 -12.61 -22.01
C CYS A 340 -10.31 -12.93 -20.79
N TRP A 341 -9.28 -13.74 -20.93
CA TRP A 341 -8.50 -14.24 -19.78
C TRP A 341 -7.59 -13.15 -19.20
N ARG A 342 -7.77 -12.76 -17.93
CA ARG A 342 -7.10 -11.57 -17.35
C ARG A 342 -5.94 -11.91 -16.44
N THR A 343 -6.22 -12.62 -15.35
CA THR A 343 -5.23 -12.92 -14.32
C THR A 343 -5.55 -14.25 -13.67
N ILE A 344 -4.53 -14.89 -13.13
CA ILE A 344 -4.66 -16.07 -12.28
C ILE A 344 -4.03 -15.77 -10.93
N THR A 345 -4.78 -15.98 -9.86
CA THR A 345 -4.28 -15.95 -8.48
C THR A 345 -4.12 -17.39 -8.02
N ILE A 346 -2.92 -17.72 -7.53
CA ILE A 346 -2.59 -19.03 -7.00
C ILE A 346 -2.25 -18.83 -5.53
N ARG A 347 -2.99 -19.50 -4.65
CA ARG A 347 -2.70 -19.59 -3.22
C ARG A 347 -2.35 -21.03 -2.88
N ASN A 348 -1.32 -21.25 -2.09
CA ASN A 348 -0.86 -22.58 -1.75
C ASN A 348 -0.39 -22.64 -0.29
N SER A 349 -0.69 -23.73 0.41
CA SER A 349 -0.06 -24.05 1.70
C SER A 349 0.81 -25.28 1.52
N GLU A 350 2.10 -25.14 1.83
CA GLU A 350 3.02 -26.28 1.84
C GLU A 350 2.79 -27.21 3.03
N ARG A 351 2.17 -26.70 4.11
CA ARG A 351 1.90 -27.47 5.33
C ARG A 351 0.69 -28.37 5.15
N THR A 352 -0.39 -27.82 4.59
CA THR A 352 -1.64 -28.58 4.37
C THR A 352 -1.72 -29.21 2.98
N LYS A 353 -0.75 -28.91 2.09
CA LYS A 353 -0.70 -29.38 0.69
C LYS A 353 -1.95 -29.01 -0.11
N GLN A 354 -2.56 -27.86 0.22
CA GLN A 354 -3.73 -27.33 -0.47
C GLN A 354 -3.33 -26.21 -1.42
N CYS A 355 -4.00 -26.13 -2.57
CA CYS A 355 -3.76 -25.12 -3.59
C CYS A 355 -5.09 -24.64 -4.18
N MET A 356 -5.31 -23.32 -4.14
CA MET A 356 -6.47 -22.63 -4.68
C MET A 356 -6.06 -21.79 -5.88
N VAL A 357 -6.80 -21.95 -6.97
CA VAL A 357 -6.65 -21.18 -8.20
C VAL A 357 -7.88 -20.31 -8.39
N ILE A 358 -7.69 -19.01 -8.63
CA ILE A 358 -8.76 -18.06 -8.93
C ILE A 358 -8.45 -17.43 -10.29
N ILE A 359 -9.30 -17.67 -11.28
CA ILE A 359 -9.14 -17.16 -12.64
C ILE A 359 -10.08 -15.99 -12.84
N ILE A 360 -9.51 -14.82 -13.11
CA ILE A 360 -10.27 -13.61 -13.43
C ILE A 360 -10.41 -13.52 -14.95
N HIS A 361 -11.62 -13.33 -15.43
CA HIS A 361 -11.92 -13.19 -16.85
C HIS A 361 -12.87 -12.02 -17.10
N ALA A 362 -12.84 -11.46 -18.31
CA ALA A 362 -13.87 -10.54 -18.78
C ALA A 362 -15.14 -11.32 -19.18
N PRO A 363 -16.30 -10.67 -19.34
CA PRO A 363 -17.50 -11.33 -19.84
C PRO A 363 -17.25 -12.09 -21.14
N ALA A 364 -17.93 -13.22 -21.32
CA ALA A 364 -17.79 -14.05 -22.53
C ALA A 364 -18.17 -13.30 -23.81
N THR A 365 -19.09 -12.32 -23.71
CA THR A 365 -19.48 -11.39 -24.78
C THR A 365 -18.40 -10.36 -25.15
N GLY A 366 -17.23 -10.44 -24.51
CA GLY A 366 -16.09 -9.54 -24.70
C GLY A 366 -15.93 -8.53 -23.55
N GLY A 367 -14.70 -8.05 -23.39
CA GLY A 367 -14.34 -7.03 -22.39
C GLY A 367 -14.94 -5.65 -22.63
N ALA A 368 -14.61 -4.69 -21.76
CA ALA A 368 -15.14 -3.32 -21.82
C ALA A 368 -14.84 -2.59 -23.14
N GLY A 369 -13.84 -3.03 -23.89
CA GLY A 369 -13.47 -2.50 -25.21
C GLY A 369 -13.93 -3.37 -26.39
N ARG A 370 -14.89 -4.29 -26.19
CA ARG A 370 -15.41 -5.18 -27.23
C ARG A 370 -15.86 -4.39 -28.47
N ARG A 371 -15.61 -4.96 -29.65
CA ARG A 371 -16.08 -4.37 -30.91
C ARG A 371 -17.58 -4.54 -31.09
N GLU A 372 -18.21 -3.53 -31.69
CA GLU A 372 -19.64 -3.54 -32.01
C GLU A 372 -20.02 -4.57 -33.08
N ASP A 373 -19.05 -5.03 -33.87
CA ASP A 373 -19.24 -6.05 -34.91
C ASP A 373 -19.40 -7.49 -34.36
N GLY A 374 -19.31 -7.67 -33.03
CA GLY A 374 -19.44 -8.96 -32.37
C GLY A 374 -18.21 -9.87 -32.48
N SER A 375 -17.10 -9.41 -33.08
CA SER A 375 -15.90 -10.24 -33.26
C SER A 375 -15.14 -10.57 -31.97
N ASP A 376 -15.53 -9.96 -30.85
CA ASP A 376 -15.02 -10.27 -29.50
C ASP A 376 -15.99 -11.10 -28.66
N ASP A 377 -17.06 -11.65 -29.27
CA ASP A 377 -17.97 -12.57 -28.59
C ASP A 377 -17.40 -13.99 -28.61
N TYR A 378 -17.04 -14.49 -27.42
CA TYR A 378 -16.48 -15.82 -27.20
C TYR A 378 -17.49 -16.78 -26.55
N SER A 379 -18.76 -16.40 -26.46
CA SER A 379 -19.79 -17.14 -25.71
C SER A 379 -19.96 -18.59 -26.19
N GLU A 380 -19.79 -18.85 -27.48
CA GLU A 380 -19.88 -20.21 -28.04
C GLU A 380 -18.79 -21.15 -27.53
N HIS A 381 -17.61 -20.62 -27.18
CA HIS A 381 -16.45 -21.41 -26.75
C HIS A 381 -16.19 -21.35 -25.25
N PHE A 382 -16.69 -20.31 -24.57
CA PHE A 382 -16.29 -19.99 -23.19
C PHE A 382 -16.52 -21.13 -22.22
N GLU A 383 -17.73 -21.71 -22.18
CA GLU A 383 -18.02 -22.75 -21.20
C GLU A 383 -17.22 -24.04 -21.50
N SER A 384 -17.05 -24.42 -22.77
CA SER A 384 -16.19 -25.57 -23.12
C SER A 384 -14.73 -25.36 -22.72
N GLU A 385 -14.20 -24.15 -22.95
CA GLU A 385 -12.81 -23.82 -22.60
C GLU A 385 -12.61 -23.70 -21.09
N LYS A 386 -13.59 -23.18 -20.37
CA LYS A 386 -13.63 -23.19 -18.90
C LYS A 386 -13.58 -24.61 -18.36
N GLN A 387 -14.40 -25.53 -18.88
CA GLN A 387 -14.38 -26.94 -18.47
C GLN A 387 -13.06 -27.64 -18.85
N ARG A 388 -12.48 -27.32 -20.01
CA ARG A 388 -11.17 -27.83 -20.43
C ARG A 388 -10.08 -27.39 -19.47
N LEU A 389 -10.04 -26.11 -19.10
CA LEU A 389 -9.07 -25.58 -18.14
C LEU A 389 -9.24 -26.22 -16.75
N ILE A 390 -10.47 -26.39 -16.27
CA ILE A 390 -10.75 -27.10 -15.02
C ILE A 390 -10.20 -28.53 -15.09
N SER A 391 -10.44 -29.25 -16.19
CA SER A 391 -9.92 -30.61 -16.37
C SER A 391 -8.40 -30.66 -16.31
N MET A 392 -7.71 -29.75 -17.01
CA MET A 392 -6.25 -29.67 -17.02
C MET A 392 -5.66 -29.35 -15.64
N LEU A 393 -6.29 -28.46 -14.86
CA LEU A 393 -5.83 -28.09 -13.52
C LEU A 393 -6.07 -29.19 -12.47
N LYS A 394 -7.01 -30.10 -12.72
CA LYS A 394 -7.28 -31.27 -11.86
C LYS A 394 -6.27 -32.40 -12.03
N GLU A 395 -5.54 -32.42 -13.14
CA GLU A 395 -4.50 -33.41 -13.38
C GLU A 395 -3.28 -33.16 -12.48
N LYS A 396 -2.31 -34.09 -12.51
CA LYS A 396 -1.05 -33.93 -11.79
C LYS A 396 -0.30 -32.73 -12.35
N ILE A 397 0.13 -31.84 -11.46
CA ILE A 397 0.89 -30.65 -11.85
C ILE A 397 2.33 -31.07 -12.18
N PRO A 398 2.85 -30.72 -13.38
CA PRO A 398 4.20 -31.08 -13.77
C PRO A 398 5.23 -30.36 -12.91
N THR A 399 6.37 -31.00 -12.69
CA THR A 399 7.52 -30.37 -12.05
C THR A 399 8.12 -29.33 -13.00
N PRO A 400 8.17 -28.04 -12.62
CA PRO A 400 8.64 -26.98 -13.50
C PRO A 400 10.17 -27.00 -13.66
N LYS A 401 10.65 -26.66 -14.85
CA LYS A 401 12.08 -26.40 -15.08
C LYS A 401 12.43 -24.98 -14.64
N ARG A 402 13.20 -24.83 -13.57
CA ARG A 402 13.58 -23.52 -13.03
C ARG A 402 14.86 -22.97 -13.68
N THR A 403 14.96 -21.64 -13.77
CA THR A 403 16.07 -20.93 -14.44
C THR A 403 16.80 -19.93 -13.53
N TYR A 404 16.50 -19.91 -12.23
CA TYR A 404 17.23 -19.07 -11.28
C TYR A 404 18.58 -19.70 -10.88
N PRO A 405 19.61 -18.90 -10.58
CA PRO A 405 20.92 -19.41 -10.18
C PRO A 405 20.88 -20.28 -8.92
N GLY A 406 21.62 -21.38 -8.91
CA GLY A 406 21.71 -22.28 -7.75
C GLY A 406 20.51 -23.23 -7.57
N HIS A 407 19.55 -23.26 -8.50
CA HIS A 407 18.47 -24.25 -8.48
C HIS A 407 19.01 -25.67 -8.66
N VAL A 408 18.54 -26.59 -7.82
CA VAL A 408 18.79 -28.03 -7.96
C VAL A 408 17.55 -28.68 -8.58
N PRO A 409 17.66 -29.27 -9.80
CA PRO A 409 16.54 -29.91 -10.46
C PRO A 409 15.93 -31.04 -9.61
N LYS A 410 14.61 -31.10 -9.58
CA LYS A 410 13.87 -32.20 -8.96
C LYS A 410 13.75 -33.37 -9.95
N ASN A 411 13.94 -34.60 -9.47
CA ASN A 411 13.92 -35.80 -10.31
C ASN A 411 12.50 -36.34 -10.58
N SER A 412 11.47 -35.84 -9.89
CA SER A 412 10.08 -36.25 -10.11
C SER A 412 9.50 -35.54 -11.32
N GLU A 413 8.75 -36.26 -12.16
CA GLU A 413 8.02 -35.67 -13.30
C GLU A 413 6.86 -34.77 -12.85
N TYR A 414 6.24 -35.09 -11.70
CA TYR A 414 5.10 -34.37 -11.15
C TYR A 414 5.33 -33.94 -9.70
N LEU A 415 4.65 -32.87 -9.28
CA LEU A 415 4.65 -32.40 -7.90
C LEU A 415 3.85 -33.32 -6.97
N ASP A 416 4.19 -33.28 -5.69
CA ASP A 416 3.60 -34.14 -4.65
C ASP A 416 2.14 -33.80 -4.32
N TYR A 417 1.67 -32.61 -4.72
CA TYR A 417 0.30 -32.15 -4.53
C TYR A 417 -0.14 -31.27 -5.70
N GLY A 418 -1.46 -31.18 -5.89
CA GLY A 418 -2.08 -30.47 -7.02
C GLY A 418 -3.09 -29.42 -6.57
N VAL A 419 -3.89 -28.93 -7.53
CA VAL A 419 -4.94 -27.94 -7.26
C VAL A 419 -6.11 -28.60 -6.55
N THR A 420 -6.45 -28.09 -5.36
CA THR A 420 -7.54 -28.59 -4.51
C THR A 420 -8.79 -27.71 -4.59
N SER A 421 -8.70 -26.54 -5.21
CA SER A 421 -9.78 -25.56 -5.28
C SER A 421 -9.66 -24.68 -6.52
N ILE A 422 -10.74 -24.48 -7.27
CA ILE A 422 -10.78 -23.64 -8.48
C ILE A 422 -11.98 -22.70 -8.42
N PHE A 423 -11.70 -21.42 -8.71
CA PHE A 423 -12.69 -20.35 -8.81
C PHE A 423 -12.56 -19.59 -10.12
N PHE A 424 -13.68 -19.06 -10.61
CA PHE A 424 -13.75 -18.10 -11.71
C PHE A 424 -14.35 -16.79 -11.21
N GLN A 425 -13.85 -15.67 -11.71
CA GLN A 425 -14.34 -14.35 -11.35
C GLN A 425 -14.51 -13.52 -12.62
N GLU A 426 -15.76 -13.39 -13.06
CA GLU A 426 -16.11 -12.49 -14.14
C GLU A 426 -15.99 -11.04 -13.66
N PHE A 427 -15.30 -10.19 -14.41
CA PHE A 427 -15.20 -8.77 -14.12
C PHE A 427 -15.04 -7.93 -15.39
N GLU A 428 -16.03 -7.09 -15.70
CA GLU A 428 -16.02 -6.17 -16.85
C GLU A 428 -15.19 -4.90 -16.61
N GLY A 429 -14.88 -4.56 -15.35
CA GLY A 429 -14.20 -3.31 -15.02
C GLY A 429 -12.77 -3.21 -15.59
N LEU A 430 -12.33 -1.97 -15.84
CA LEU A 430 -11.00 -1.68 -16.40
C LEU A 430 -9.84 -2.08 -15.46
N SER A 431 -10.09 -2.11 -14.16
CA SER A 431 -9.13 -2.53 -13.12
C SER A 431 -9.31 -4.00 -12.75
N ASN A 432 -8.58 -4.49 -11.75
CA ASN A 432 -8.94 -5.74 -11.10
C ASN A 432 -10.23 -5.58 -10.27
N PRO A 433 -10.98 -6.67 -10.05
CA PRO A 433 -12.17 -6.64 -9.20
C PRO A 433 -11.79 -6.24 -7.76
N PRO A 434 -12.66 -5.49 -7.07
CA PRO A 434 -12.45 -5.23 -5.66
C PRO A 434 -12.62 -6.54 -4.85
N PRO A 435 -12.02 -6.65 -3.64
CA PRO A 435 -12.05 -7.90 -2.86
C PRO A 435 -13.44 -8.46 -2.54
N GLN A 436 -14.47 -7.62 -2.54
CA GLN A 436 -15.86 -8.01 -2.25
C GLN A 436 -16.61 -8.52 -3.48
N HIS A 437 -16.02 -8.38 -4.68
CA HIS A 437 -16.65 -8.86 -5.89
C HIS A 437 -16.83 -10.38 -5.82
N PRO A 438 -18.00 -10.91 -6.19
CA PRO A 438 -18.27 -12.34 -6.09
C PRO A 438 -17.26 -13.17 -6.90
N VAL A 439 -17.02 -14.38 -6.43
CA VAL A 439 -16.28 -15.44 -7.10
C VAL A 439 -17.20 -16.64 -7.26
N GLN A 440 -17.10 -17.32 -8.41
CA GLN A 440 -17.82 -18.55 -8.70
C GLN A 440 -16.93 -19.74 -8.34
N HIS A 441 -17.35 -20.55 -7.37
CA HIS A 441 -16.71 -21.82 -7.08
C HIS A 441 -16.96 -22.81 -8.24
N ALA A 442 -15.90 -23.44 -8.75
CA ALA A 442 -15.97 -24.34 -9.89
C ALA A 442 -15.55 -25.77 -9.55
N PHE A 443 -14.62 -25.97 -8.61
CA PHE A 443 -14.16 -27.31 -8.24
C PHE A 443 -13.47 -27.32 -6.86
N GLY A 444 -13.68 -28.41 -6.12
CA GLY A 444 -12.89 -28.74 -4.94
C GLY A 444 -13.39 -28.07 -3.66
N ASN A 445 -12.46 -27.59 -2.84
CA ASN A 445 -12.77 -26.96 -1.55
C ASN A 445 -13.15 -25.48 -1.74
N GLU A 446 -14.10 -24.96 -0.96
CA GLU A 446 -14.48 -23.54 -1.00
C GLU A 446 -13.46 -22.61 -0.31
N CYS A 447 -12.60 -23.16 0.53
CA CYS A 447 -11.48 -22.49 1.18
C CYS A 447 -10.26 -23.40 1.20
N ILE A 448 -9.08 -22.83 1.41
CA ILE A 448 -7.90 -23.60 1.81
C ILE A 448 -7.60 -23.34 3.27
N GLU A 449 -6.82 -24.22 3.89
CA GLU A 449 -6.36 -24.11 5.25
C GLU A 449 -4.86 -23.84 5.29
N GLU A 450 -4.45 -23.06 6.28
CA GLU A 450 -3.06 -22.86 6.64
C GLU A 450 -2.87 -23.05 8.15
N GLN A 451 -1.70 -23.51 8.54
CA GLN A 451 -1.29 -23.57 9.93
C GLN A 451 -0.23 -22.50 10.18
N LEU A 452 -0.45 -21.66 11.20
CA LEU A 452 0.48 -20.64 11.67
C LEU A 452 0.61 -20.78 13.18
N LEU A 453 1.82 -21.03 13.68
CA LEU A 453 2.07 -21.35 15.08
C LEU A 453 1.11 -22.46 15.55
N GLN A 454 0.44 -22.24 16.68
CA GLN A 454 -0.55 -23.16 17.24
C GLN A 454 -1.95 -23.01 16.64
N CYS A 455 -2.13 -22.09 15.68
CA CYS A 455 -3.42 -21.75 15.10
C CYS A 455 -3.64 -22.42 13.73
N LYS A 456 -4.91 -22.74 13.45
CA LYS A 456 -5.40 -23.17 12.14
C LYS A 456 -6.28 -22.08 11.56
N PHE A 457 -6.04 -21.71 10.30
CA PHE A 457 -6.80 -20.67 9.62
C PHE A 457 -7.37 -21.21 8.32
N GLN A 458 -8.65 -20.94 8.09
CA GLN A 458 -9.21 -21.00 6.76
C GLN A 458 -8.91 -19.71 6.00
N ILE A 459 -8.73 -19.85 4.70
CA ILE A 459 -8.43 -18.77 3.77
C ILE A 459 -9.44 -18.86 2.64
N SER A 460 -10.41 -17.95 2.67
CA SER A 460 -11.37 -17.75 1.59
C SER A 460 -10.72 -17.06 0.39
N PRO A 461 -11.28 -17.15 -0.83
CA PRO A 461 -10.65 -16.63 -2.06
C PRO A 461 -10.28 -15.14 -2.00
N GLY A 462 -11.20 -14.32 -1.48
CA GLY A 462 -11.05 -12.88 -1.32
C GLY A 462 -10.32 -12.44 -0.04
N ALA A 463 -9.99 -13.36 0.86
CA ALA A 463 -9.42 -13.03 2.17
C ALA A 463 -7.97 -12.54 2.06
N PHE A 464 -7.61 -11.51 2.83
CA PHE A 464 -6.19 -11.21 3.05
C PHE A 464 -5.57 -12.25 3.98
N PHE A 465 -4.33 -12.63 3.69
CA PHE A 465 -3.52 -13.51 4.53
C PHE A 465 -2.04 -13.18 4.26
N GLN A 466 -1.19 -13.31 5.26
CA GLN A 466 0.24 -13.02 5.11
C GLN A 466 0.85 -13.93 4.04
N VAL A 467 1.56 -13.33 3.09
CA VAL A 467 1.99 -14.05 1.87
C VAL A 467 3.19 -14.98 2.09
N THR A 468 3.72 -15.00 3.31
CA THR A 468 4.87 -15.82 3.73
C THR A 468 4.52 -16.44 5.07
N THR A 469 4.31 -17.76 5.12
CA THR A 469 3.83 -18.46 6.33
C THR A 469 4.85 -18.38 7.47
N GLU A 470 6.10 -18.82 7.26
CA GLU A 470 7.12 -18.83 8.34
C GLU A 470 7.59 -17.43 8.73
N GLY A 471 7.58 -16.49 7.79
CA GLY A 471 7.84 -15.08 8.09
C GLY A 471 6.75 -14.51 9.01
N ALA A 472 5.48 -14.83 8.75
CA ALA A 472 4.36 -14.36 9.55
C ALA A 472 4.43 -14.89 10.99
N GLU A 473 4.92 -16.11 11.18
CA GLU A 473 5.16 -16.66 12.52
C GLU A 473 6.19 -15.84 13.30
N ASN A 474 7.30 -15.46 12.67
CA ASN A 474 8.29 -14.55 13.28
C ASN A 474 7.69 -13.19 13.61
N LEU A 475 6.93 -12.60 12.69
CA LEU A 475 6.23 -11.34 12.91
C LEU A 475 5.26 -11.43 14.10
N TYR A 476 4.45 -12.48 14.14
CA TYR A 476 3.43 -12.66 15.16
C TYR A 476 4.03 -13.00 16.53
N ASN A 477 5.13 -13.76 16.58
CA ASN A 477 5.88 -13.96 17.83
C ASN A 477 6.37 -12.62 18.40
N VAL A 478 6.92 -11.74 17.55
CA VAL A 478 7.30 -10.39 17.99
C VAL A 478 6.09 -9.63 18.54
N VAL A 479 4.94 -9.67 17.85
CA VAL A 479 3.70 -9.03 18.34
C VAL A 479 3.28 -9.60 19.69
N VAL A 480 3.22 -10.92 19.82
CA VAL A 480 2.85 -11.64 21.05
C VAL A 480 3.75 -11.23 22.22
N ASP A 481 5.07 -11.20 22.01
CA ASP A 481 6.02 -10.77 23.05
C ASP A 481 5.74 -9.33 23.51
N ARG A 482 5.52 -8.42 22.55
CA ARG A 482 5.21 -7.01 22.86
C ARG A 482 3.86 -6.86 23.57
N VAL A 483 2.89 -7.76 23.35
CA VAL A 483 1.62 -7.77 24.09
C VAL A 483 1.81 -8.31 25.50
N LYS A 484 2.57 -9.41 25.69
CA LYS A 484 2.83 -10.05 27.00
C LYS A 484 3.54 -9.13 27.99
N GLU A 485 4.38 -8.22 27.50
CA GLU A 485 5.11 -7.23 28.32
C GLU A 485 4.22 -6.23 29.08
N VAL A 486 2.92 -6.14 28.77
CA VAL A 486 2.03 -5.13 29.37
C VAL A 486 1.62 -5.46 30.80
N THR A 487 1.45 -6.74 31.12
CA THR A 487 1.02 -7.18 32.46
C THR A 487 1.58 -8.57 32.78
N PRO A 488 1.94 -8.86 34.04
CA PRO A 488 2.32 -10.21 34.46
C PRO A 488 1.15 -11.19 34.49
N ASP A 489 -0.10 -10.71 34.39
CA ASP A 489 -1.32 -11.53 34.37
C ASP A 489 -2.06 -11.35 33.02
N PRO A 490 -1.71 -12.15 31.99
CA PRO A 490 -2.27 -12.05 30.64
C PRO A 490 -3.79 -12.28 30.58
N GLU A 491 -4.33 -13.11 31.47
CA GLU A 491 -5.76 -13.47 31.49
C GLU A 491 -6.68 -12.28 31.83
N LYS A 492 -6.13 -11.19 32.39
CA LYS A 492 -6.87 -9.94 32.60
C LYS A 492 -6.82 -8.99 31.42
N THR A 493 -5.91 -9.20 30.47
CA THR A 493 -5.69 -8.30 29.34
C THR A 493 -6.84 -8.36 28.35
N LEU A 494 -7.35 -7.19 27.98
CA LEU A 494 -8.22 -7.01 26.82
C LEU A 494 -7.40 -6.54 25.62
N LEU A 495 -7.45 -7.28 24.52
CA LEU A 495 -6.83 -6.90 23.25
C LEU A 495 -7.88 -6.40 22.25
N PHE A 496 -7.67 -5.18 21.75
CA PHE A 496 -8.30 -4.71 20.53
C PHE A 496 -7.41 -5.08 19.33
N ASP A 497 -7.86 -6.02 18.50
CA ASP A 497 -7.22 -6.31 17.22
C ASP A 497 -7.91 -5.47 16.14
N VAL A 498 -7.27 -4.37 15.74
CA VAL A 498 -7.84 -3.35 14.87
C VAL A 498 -7.32 -3.51 13.45
N CYS A 499 -8.25 -3.54 12.49
CA CYS A 499 -7.99 -4.04 11.13
C CYS A 499 -7.62 -5.52 11.16
N CYS A 500 -8.35 -6.32 11.95
CA CYS A 500 -8.00 -7.71 12.25
C CYS A 500 -8.05 -8.64 11.04
N GLY A 501 -8.66 -8.23 9.92
CA GLY A 501 -8.91 -9.10 8.78
C GLY A 501 -9.62 -10.38 9.21
N THR A 502 -9.02 -11.53 8.93
CA THR A 502 -9.53 -12.86 9.28
C THR A 502 -9.15 -13.33 10.70
N GLY A 503 -8.73 -12.38 11.56
CA GLY A 503 -8.47 -12.61 12.98
C GLY A 503 -7.11 -13.23 13.29
N THR A 504 -6.16 -13.21 12.34
CA THR A 504 -4.90 -13.97 12.47
C THR A 504 -4.06 -13.56 13.67
N ILE A 505 -3.92 -12.25 13.92
CA ILE A 505 -3.07 -11.75 15.00
C ILE A 505 -3.75 -11.92 16.36
N GLY A 506 -5.01 -11.49 16.50
CA GLY A 506 -5.77 -11.61 17.74
C GLY A 506 -5.92 -13.06 18.19
N LEU A 507 -6.29 -13.98 17.28
CA LEU A 507 -6.39 -15.42 17.60
C LEU A 507 -5.05 -16.02 17.98
N THR A 508 -3.95 -15.60 17.34
CA THR A 508 -2.60 -16.01 17.74
C THR A 508 -2.27 -15.53 19.15
N CYS A 509 -2.51 -14.26 19.48
CA CYS A 509 -2.29 -13.72 20.82
C CYS A 509 -3.11 -14.48 21.88
N MET A 510 -4.36 -14.82 21.57
CA MET A 510 -5.24 -15.61 22.43
C MET A 510 -4.69 -17.04 22.61
N LYS A 511 -4.28 -17.72 21.53
CA LYS A 511 -3.77 -19.10 21.58
C LYS A 511 -2.43 -19.22 22.31
N GLU A 512 -1.58 -18.21 22.18
CA GLU A 512 -0.27 -18.11 22.86
C GLU A 512 -0.39 -17.67 24.34
N GLY A 513 -1.61 -17.50 24.85
CA GLY A 513 -1.86 -17.09 26.24
C GLY A 513 -1.37 -15.67 26.55
N ALA A 514 -1.33 -14.78 25.55
CA ALA A 514 -0.92 -13.39 25.74
C ALA A 514 -2.05 -12.51 26.30
N VAL A 515 -3.30 -12.98 26.20
CA VAL A 515 -4.50 -12.18 26.50
C VAL A 515 -5.66 -13.04 27.01
N GLY A 516 -6.51 -12.46 27.86
CA GLY A 516 -7.73 -13.07 28.35
C GLY A 516 -8.92 -12.92 27.39
N GLU A 517 -8.98 -11.79 26.69
CA GLU A 517 -10.08 -11.46 25.77
C GLU A 517 -9.55 -10.74 24.51
N VAL A 518 -10.15 -11.04 23.36
CA VAL A 518 -9.89 -10.37 22.07
C VAL A 518 -11.18 -9.79 21.50
N ILE A 519 -11.12 -8.52 21.13
CA ILE A 519 -12.12 -7.85 20.31
C ILE A 519 -11.48 -7.51 18.98
N GLY A 520 -11.75 -8.32 17.96
CA GLY A 520 -11.32 -8.09 16.58
C GLY A 520 -12.28 -7.16 15.85
N ILE A 521 -11.75 -6.15 15.15
CA ILE A 521 -12.55 -5.16 14.44
C ILE A 521 -11.99 -4.97 13.03
N ASP A 522 -12.85 -5.19 12.04
CA ASP A 522 -12.56 -4.91 10.64
C ASP A 522 -13.81 -4.33 9.97
N ILE A 523 -13.63 -3.57 8.89
CA ILE A 523 -14.76 -3.05 8.12
C ILE A 523 -15.29 -4.08 7.12
N ALA A 524 -14.46 -5.06 6.72
CA ALA A 524 -14.81 -6.08 5.75
C ALA A 524 -15.60 -7.21 6.42
N GLU A 525 -16.92 -7.18 6.25
CA GLU A 525 -17.83 -8.24 6.75
C GLU A 525 -17.42 -9.66 6.31
N PRO A 526 -16.97 -9.92 5.06
CA PRO A 526 -16.48 -11.24 4.69
C PRO A 526 -15.27 -11.70 5.51
N ALA A 527 -14.36 -10.79 5.86
CA ALA A 527 -13.19 -11.11 6.67
C ALA A 527 -13.58 -11.43 8.13
N ILE A 528 -14.58 -10.74 8.67
CA ILE A 528 -15.13 -11.04 10.00
C ILE A 528 -15.81 -12.40 10.05
N ARG A 529 -16.55 -12.80 9.01
CA ARG A 529 -17.11 -14.16 8.94
C ARG A 529 -16.01 -15.23 8.96
N ASP A 530 -14.92 -15.00 8.21
CA ASP A 530 -13.74 -15.87 8.27
C ASP A 530 -13.09 -15.86 9.66
N ALA A 531 -13.02 -14.71 10.33
CA ALA A 531 -12.47 -14.58 11.67
C ALA A 531 -13.28 -15.38 12.72
N GLU A 532 -14.61 -15.35 12.63
CA GLU A 532 -15.49 -16.16 13.50
C GLU A 532 -15.27 -17.66 13.28
N ILE A 533 -15.20 -18.11 12.03
CA ILE A 533 -14.93 -19.52 11.72
C ILE A 533 -13.52 -19.92 12.17
N ASN A 534 -12.53 -19.04 11.99
CA ASN A 534 -11.17 -19.26 12.50
C ASN A 534 -11.16 -19.33 14.02
N ALA A 535 -11.95 -18.52 14.72
CA ALA A 535 -12.07 -18.58 16.16
C ALA A 535 -12.62 -19.95 16.61
N GLU A 536 -13.70 -20.42 15.98
CA GLU A 536 -14.28 -21.75 16.21
C GLU A 536 -13.24 -22.86 15.99
N LYS A 537 -12.50 -22.84 14.87
CA LYS A 537 -11.44 -23.82 14.57
C LYS A 537 -10.31 -23.85 15.60
N ASN A 538 -10.10 -22.75 16.32
CA ASN A 538 -9.05 -22.64 17.33
C ASN A 538 -9.55 -22.86 18.77
N GLY A 539 -10.84 -23.17 18.95
CA GLY A 539 -11.46 -23.43 20.25
C GLY A 539 -12.06 -22.19 20.93
N TYR A 540 -12.22 -21.09 20.18
CA TYR A 540 -12.80 -19.83 20.65
C TYR A 540 -14.10 -19.49 19.90
N GLY A 541 -14.96 -20.49 19.72
CA GLY A 541 -16.27 -20.32 19.08
C GLY A 541 -17.26 -19.54 19.94
N LYS A 542 -18.51 -19.43 19.46
CA LYS A 542 -19.59 -18.64 20.09
C LYS A 542 -19.93 -19.03 21.52
N ASP A 543 -19.55 -20.23 21.95
CA ASP A 543 -19.78 -20.74 23.31
C ASP A 543 -18.77 -20.18 24.33
N ASN A 544 -17.76 -19.41 23.88
CA ASN A 544 -16.84 -18.69 24.77
C ASN A 544 -16.95 -17.18 24.55
N ASP A 545 -16.84 -16.43 25.65
CA ASP A 545 -16.90 -14.97 25.69
C ASP A 545 -15.52 -14.31 25.55
N ARG A 546 -14.47 -15.10 25.29
CA ARG A 546 -13.08 -14.64 25.19
C ARG A 546 -12.75 -14.02 23.83
N THR A 547 -13.47 -14.34 22.76
CA THR A 547 -13.24 -13.72 21.44
C THR A 547 -14.51 -13.18 20.83
N ARG A 548 -14.43 -11.98 20.27
CA ARG A 548 -15.53 -11.36 19.54
C ARG A 548 -15.01 -10.60 18.34
N PHE A 549 -15.63 -10.81 17.18
CA PHE A 549 -15.28 -10.14 15.94
C PHE A 549 -16.44 -9.25 15.50
N VAL A 550 -16.15 -8.02 15.08
CA VAL A 550 -17.17 -7.01 14.79
C VAL A 550 -16.89 -6.34 13.44
N ALA A 551 -17.82 -6.52 12.50
CA ALA A 551 -17.81 -5.83 11.21
C ALA A 551 -18.27 -4.37 11.38
N SER A 552 -17.34 -3.45 11.64
CA SER A 552 -17.66 -2.05 11.91
C SER A 552 -16.43 -1.15 11.82
N ARG A 553 -16.65 0.16 11.92
CA ARG A 553 -15.58 1.14 12.06
C ARG A 553 -14.96 1.02 13.46
N ALA A 554 -13.64 0.86 13.51
CA ALA A 554 -12.90 0.66 14.75
C ALA A 554 -13.16 1.75 15.80
N GLU A 555 -13.26 3.03 15.40
CA GLU A 555 -13.50 4.11 16.35
C GLU A 555 -14.83 4.01 17.11
N LEU A 556 -15.87 3.40 16.51
CA LEU A 556 -17.17 3.24 17.15
C LEU A 556 -17.15 2.08 18.14
N VAL A 557 -16.55 0.95 17.73
CA VAL A 557 -16.47 -0.24 18.57
C VAL A 557 -15.57 0.02 19.76
N MET A 558 -14.35 0.53 19.54
CA MET A 558 -13.42 0.81 20.65
C MET A 558 -14.04 1.72 21.72
N GLN A 559 -14.77 2.77 21.32
CA GLN A 559 -15.44 3.65 22.26
C GLN A 559 -16.55 2.93 23.06
N ARG A 560 -17.38 2.14 22.37
CA ARG A 560 -18.46 1.35 23.00
C ARG A 560 -17.90 0.34 24.01
N GLU A 561 -16.89 -0.42 23.61
CA GLU A 561 -16.35 -1.51 24.41
C GLU A 561 -15.54 -1.01 25.59
N ALA A 562 -14.67 -0.01 25.38
CA ALA A 562 -13.88 0.56 26.45
C ALA A 562 -14.73 1.21 27.55
N SER A 563 -15.93 1.70 27.22
CA SER A 563 -16.85 2.29 28.22
C SER A 563 -17.45 1.26 29.18
N ASN A 564 -17.46 -0.03 28.80
CA ASN A 564 -18.03 -1.11 29.60
C ASN A 564 -16.96 -1.89 30.40
N VAL A 565 -15.69 -1.50 30.25
CA VAL A 565 -14.55 -2.19 30.85
C VAL A 565 -14.14 -1.47 32.13
N ASN A 566 -13.76 -2.23 33.16
CA ASN A 566 -13.19 -1.67 34.38
C ASN A 566 -11.95 -0.81 34.03
N PRO A 567 -11.86 0.45 34.48
CA PRO A 567 -10.72 1.33 34.21
C PRO A 567 -9.35 0.73 34.54
N ASP A 568 -9.27 -0.18 35.51
CA ASP A 568 -8.03 -0.83 35.94
C ASP A 568 -7.65 -2.07 35.09
N ARG A 569 -8.53 -2.49 34.17
CA ARG A 569 -8.25 -3.63 33.28
C ARG A 569 -7.18 -3.24 32.26
N PRO A 570 -6.07 -4.00 32.15
CA PRO A 570 -5.07 -3.74 31.12
C PRO A 570 -5.67 -3.83 29.73
N MET A 571 -5.52 -2.77 28.94
CA MET A 571 -5.96 -2.73 27.54
C MET A 571 -4.76 -2.54 26.61
N VAL A 572 -4.71 -3.37 25.57
CA VAL A 572 -3.71 -3.32 24.51
C VAL A 572 -4.43 -3.23 23.18
N ALA A 573 -3.85 -2.53 22.21
CA ALA A 573 -4.31 -2.54 20.83
C ALA A 573 -3.20 -3.07 19.93
N VAL A 574 -3.53 -4.03 19.07
CA VAL A 574 -2.73 -4.33 17.90
C VAL A 574 -3.40 -3.67 16.70
N VAL A 575 -2.62 -2.99 15.86
CA VAL A 575 -3.10 -2.36 14.63
C VAL A 575 -2.29 -2.88 13.45
N ASP A 576 -2.96 -3.45 12.45
CA ASP A 576 -2.35 -3.88 11.18
C ASP A 576 -3.11 -3.26 9.99
N PRO A 577 -2.92 -1.95 9.73
CA PRO A 577 -3.68 -1.26 8.71
C PRO A 577 -3.17 -1.56 7.30
N ALA A 578 -4.04 -1.30 6.31
CA ALA A 578 -3.65 -1.26 4.91
C ALA A 578 -2.52 -0.24 4.66
N ARG A 579 -1.88 -0.29 3.47
CA ARG A 579 -0.75 0.57 3.08
C ARG A 579 -0.99 2.08 3.25
N GLU A 580 -2.24 2.54 3.25
CA GLU A 580 -2.61 3.94 3.48
C GLU A 580 -2.43 4.41 4.93
N GLY A 581 -2.32 3.48 5.89
CA GLY A 581 -2.24 3.77 7.33
C GLY A 581 -3.60 3.85 8.00
N LEU A 582 -3.61 4.32 9.24
CA LEU A 582 -4.82 4.44 10.05
C LEU A 582 -5.66 5.64 9.63
N HIS A 583 -6.97 5.41 9.49
CA HIS A 583 -7.90 6.52 9.34
C HIS A 583 -7.82 7.45 10.56
N PRO A 584 -7.87 8.80 10.41
CA PRO A 584 -7.73 9.72 11.54
C PRO A 584 -8.78 9.53 12.65
N GLY A 585 -9.93 8.91 12.36
CA GLY A 585 -10.92 8.51 13.35
C GLY A 585 -10.39 7.46 14.32
N VAL A 586 -9.68 6.45 13.81
CA VAL A 586 -9.08 5.37 14.60
C VAL A 586 -7.97 5.91 15.50
N ILE A 587 -7.10 6.78 14.98
CA ILE A 587 -6.06 7.44 15.79
C ILE A 587 -6.67 8.26 16.94
N ARG A 588 -7.81 8.93 16.69
CA ARG A 588 -8.53 9.66 17.75
C ARG A 588 -9.09 8.71 18.81
N ALA A 589 -9.64 7.57 18.41
CA ALA A 589 -10.14 6.56 19.33
C ALA A 589 -9.00 6.00 20.18
N LEU A 590 -7.90 5.54 19.55
CA LEU A 590 -6.70 5.03 20.22
C LEU A 590 -6.16 6.01 21.26
N ARG A 591 -6.02 7.29 20.92
CA ARG A 591 -5.54 8.31 21.87
C ARG A 591 -6.54 8.65 22.98
N GLY A 592 -7.83 8.59 22.66
CA GLY A 592 -8.93 8.96 23.55
C GLY A 592 -9.23 7.93 24.63
N GLN A 593 -8.84 6.67 24.45
CA GLN A 593 -8.98 5.64 25.47
C GLN A 593 -7.91 5.81 26.55
N SER A 594 -8.31 6.26 27.74
CA SER A 594 -7.38 6.46 28.86
C SER A 594 -6.78 5.16 29.40
N GLY A 595 -7.56 4.06 29.38
CA GLY A 595 -7.10 2.73 29.80
C GLY A 595 -6.17 2.03 28.81
N LEU A 596 -6.00 2.54 27.59
CA LEU A 596 -5.14 1.93 26.57
C LEU A 596 -3.66 2.19 26.88
N GLN A 597 -2.97 1.16 27.38
CA GLN A 597 -1.59 1.25 27.86
C GLN A 597 -0.57 1.15 26.72
N ARG A 598 -0.84 0.28 25.73
CA ARG A 598 0.10 -0.02 24.65
C ARG A 598 -0.61 -0.17 23.30
N ILE A 599 0.05 0.30 22.26
CA ILE A 599 -0.28 -0.01 20.86
C ILE A 599 0.90 -0.75 20.24
N VAL A 600 0.66 -1.93 19.72
CA VAL A 600 1.60 -2.67 18.87
C VAL A 600 1.17 -2.46 17.42
N TYR A 601 1.98 -1.73 16.67
CA TYR A 601 1.67 -1.35 15.28
C TYR A 601 2.46 -2.26 14.33
N VAL A 602 1.75 -3.02 13.50
CA VAL A 602 2.31 -3.81 12.39
C VAL A 602 2.17 -3.01 11.09
N SER A 603 3.25 -2.88 10.32
CA SER A 603 3.26 -2.02 9.14
C SER A 603 4.06 -2.61 7.98
N CYS A 604 3.38 -2.79 6.84
CA CYS A 604 4.00 -3.08 5.55
C CYS A 604 4.47 -1.82 4.77
N ASN A 605 4.21 -0.60 5.29
CA ASN A 605 4.67 0.68 4.72
C ASN A 605 5.37 1.56 5.77
N PRO A 606 6.51 1.08 6.34
CA PRO A 606 7.16 1.73 7.47
C PRO A 606 7.73 3.12 7.14
N THR A 607 8.13 3.39 5.89
CA THR A 607 8.76 4.66 5.49
C THR A 607 7.75 5.72 5.04
N GLY A 608 6.47 5.35 4.95
CA GLY A 608 5.35 6.16 4.49
C GLY A 608 4.28 6.37 5.57
N SER A 609 3.22 5.54 5.59
CA SER A 609 2.07 5.77 6.46
C SER A 609 2.39 5.66 7.96
N LEU A 610 3.20 4.67 8.36
CA LEU A 610 3.63 4.52 9.76
C LEU A 610 4.29 5.79 10.30
N VAL A 611 5.13 6.46 9.49
CA VAL A 611 5.78 7.71 9.90
C VAL A 611 4.76 8.78 10.27
N ASN A 612 3.72 8.93 9.45
CA ASN A 612 2.67 9.93 9.67
C ASN A 612 1.86 9.61 10.94
N ASP A 613 1.48 8.34 11.10
CA ASP A 613 0.66 7.89 12.22
C ASP A 613 1.42 7.94 13.54
N ALA A 614 2.67 7.48 13.56
CA ALA A 614 3.58 7.57 14.70
C ALA A 614 3.74 9.02 15.17
N VAL A 615 3.94 9.96 14.24
CA VAL A 615 4.04 11.38 14.57
C VAL A 615 2.75 11.89 15.22
N ILE A 616 1.57 11.43 14.81
CA ILE A 616 0.29 11.86 15.40
C ILE A 616 0.05 11.20 16.76
N LEU A 617 0.34 9.90 16.91
CA LEU A 617 0.21 9.16 18.17
C LEU A 617 1.09 9.76 19.28
N CYS A 618 2.30 10.18 18.93
CA CYS A 618 3.26 10.76 19.87
C CYS A 618 3.18 12.29 20.02
N SER A 619 2.26 12.95 19.32
CA SER A 619 2.09 14.41 19.45
C SER A 619 1.38 14.78 20.76
N PRO A 620 1.61 15.99 21.33
CA PRO A 620 0.82 16.52 22.44
C PRO A 620 -0.69 16.52 22.17
N ALA A 621 -1.46 16.58 23.26
CA ALA A 621 -2.90 16.70 23.18
C ALA A 621 -3.32 17.98 22.44
N THR A 622 -4.34 17.88 21.60
CA THR A 622 -4.97 18.99 20.88
C THR A 622 -6.48 18.82 20.92
N ASN A 623 -7.24 19.86 20.54
CA ASN A 623 -8.71 19.73 20.42
C ASN A 623 -9.14 18.59 19.49
N LYS A 624 -8.33 18.30 18.46
CA LYS A 624 -8.59 17.22 17.50
C LYS A 624 -8.16 15.85 18.04
N PHE A 625 -7.04 15.78 18.74
CA PHE A 625 -6.46 14.55 19.26
C PHE A 625 -6.29 14.69 20.77
N LYS A 626 -7.31 14.27 21.51
CA LYS A 626 -7.36 14.30 22.98
C LYS A 626 -6.55 13.14 23.58
N GLY A 627 -6.41 13.14 24.91
CA GLY A 627 -5.70 12.11 25.66
C GLY A 627 -4.19 12.28 25.64
N LEU A 628 -3.54 11.61 26.59
CA LEU A 628 -2.09 11.63 26.75
C LEU A 628 -1.39 11.14 25.46
N PRO A 629 -0.17 11.63 25.15
CA PRO A 629 0.60 11.11 24.03
C PRO A 629 1.08 9.68 24.30
N PHE A 630 1.48 8.99 23.23
CA PHE A 630 2.31 7.80 23.34
C PHE A 630 3.80 8.14 23.13
N LYS A 631 4.70 7.28 23.58
CA LYS A 631 6.13 7.30 23.23
C LYS A 631 6.49 5.99 22.51
N ILE A 632 7.43 6.06 21.58
CA ILE A 632 7.92 4.86 20.90
C ILE A 632 8.97 4.21 21.79
N THR A 633 8.79 2.94 22.15
CA THR A 633 9.70 2.23 23.05
C THR A 633 10.52 1.16 22.35
N SER A 634 9.98 0.55 21.30
CA SER A 634 10.66 -0.47 20.52
C SER A 634 10.23 -0.47 19.06
N ALA A 635 11.13 -0.87 18.17
CA ALA A 635 10.88 -1.10 16.76
C ALA A 635 11.67 -2.33 16.29
N GLN A 636 10.98 -3.32 15.74
CA GLN A 636 11.56 -4.54 15.21
C GLN A 636 11.24 -4.65 13.71
N PRO A 637 12.22 -4.45 12.83
CA PRO A 637 12.07 -4.80 11.43
C PRO A 637 12.00 -6.32 11.28
N VAL A 638 11.10 -6.82 10.43
CA VAL A 638 10.95 -8.24 10.13
C VAL A 638 11.02 -8.44 8.62
N ASP A 639 11.90 -9.33 8.18
CA ASP A 639 12.01 -9.67 6.77
C ASP A 639 10.95 -10.72 6.39
N MET A 640 9.85 -10.25 5.83
CA MET A 640 8.81 -11.10 5.24
C MET A 640 9.08 -11.44 3.77
N PHE A 641 10.03 -10.73 3.14
CA PHE A 641 10.24 -10.73 1.70
C PHE A 641 11.74 -10.76 1.34
N PRO A 642 12.43 -11.89 1.60
CA PRO A 642 13.80 -12.09 1.14
C PRO A 642 13.94 -11.79 -0.35
N LEU A 643 15.12 -11.29 -0.75
CA LEU A 643 15.46 -10.86 -2.12
C LEU A 643 14.77 -9.57 -2.59
N THR A 644 13.94 -8.94 -1.77
CA THR A 644 13.31 -7.63 -2.06
C THR A 644 13.77 -6.57 -1.08
N ASP A 645 13.55 -5.30 -1.41
CA ASP A 645 13.81 -4.16 -0.52
C ASP A 645 12.69 -3.92 0.52
N HIS A 646 11.57 -4.64 0.40
CA HIS A 646 10.46 -4.57 1.34
C HIS A 646 10.83 -5.21 2.69
N CYS A 647 10.37 -4.58 3.76
CA CYS A 647 10.53 -5.03 5.14
C CYS A 647 9.31 -4.58 5.94
N GLU A 648 8.78 -5.47 6.77
CA GLU A 648 7.72 -5.11 7.70
C GLU A 648 8.31 -4.56 8.99
N MET A 649 7.48 -3.84 9.75
CA MET A 649 7.88 -3.21 11.00
C MET A 649 6.83 -3.50 12.06
N VAL A 650 7.27 -3.99 13.22
CA VAL A 650 6.51 -3.97 14.47
C VAL A 650 7.02 -2.84 15.34
N MET A 651 6.20 -1.82 15.57
CA MET A 651 6.55 -0.65 16.38
C MET A 651 5.65 -0.54 17.60
N VAL A 652 6.25 -0.36 18.78
CA VAL A 652 5.54 -0.30 20.06
C VAL A 652 5.42 1.14 20.52
N PHE A 653 4.19 1.49 20.90
CA PHE A 653 3.84 2.79 21.46
C PHE A 653 3.27 2.60 22.86
N ASP A 654 4.00 3.08 23.87
CA ASP A 654 3.55 3.05 25.26
C ASP A 654 2.93 4.39 25.66
N ARG A 655 1.82 4.34 26.39
CA ARG A 655 1.15 5.53 26.89
C ARG A 655 2.07 6.24 27.88
N MET A 656 2.29 7.53 27.67
CA MET A 656 3.00 8.34 28.64
C MET A 656 2.14 8.53 29.89
N SER A 657 2.76 8.51 31.06
CA SER A 657 2.15 8.98 32.29
C SER A 657 1.89 10.50 32.25
N GLU A 658 1.05 11.01 33.14
CA GLU A 658 0.82 12.45 33.26
C GLU A 658 2.13 13.20 33.56
N ALA A 659 2.94 12.67 34.49
CA ALA A 659 4.25 13.21 34.84
C ALA A 659 5.18 13.30 33.62
N GLU A 660 5.30 12.23 32.82
CA GLU A 660 6.10 12.25 31.60
C GLU A 660 5.54 13.23 30.55
N ALA A 661 4.21 13.34 30.45
CA ALA A 661 3.54 14.23 29.50
C ALA A 661 3.69 15.71 29.88
N ILE A 662 3.87 16.05 31.15
CA ILE A 662 4.19 17.42 31.59
C ILE A 662 5.70 17.62 31.82
N GLY A 663 6.48 16.54 31.76
CA GLY A 663 7.94 16.55 31.83
C GLY A 663 8.52 16.62 33.26
N GLU A 664 7.82 16.06 34.24
CA GLU A 664 8.31 15.83 35.59
C GLU A 664 9.14 14.53 35.67
N GLU A 665 10.11 14.45 36.60
CA GLU A 665 10.99 13.28 36.72
C GLU A 665 10.27 12.07 37.32
N SER A 666 10.30 10.93 36.62
CA SER A 666 10.09 9.63 37.26
C SER A 666 11.34 9.28 38.06
N LYS A 667 11.19 9.03 39.36
CA LYS A 667 12.30 8.66 40.27
C LYS A 667 12.79 7.21 40.13
N SER A 668 12.41 6.50 39.08
CA SER A 668 12.76 5.09 38.90
C SER A 668 13.18 4.84 37.46
N ASP A 669 14.49 4.65 37.27
CA ASP A 669 15.12 3.60 36.47
C ASP A 669 16.58 4.00 36.20
N SER A 670 17.37 4.03 37.27
CA SER A 670 18.83 3.92 37.21
C SER A 670 19.20 2.56 37.77
N ILE A 671 19.07 1.51 36.97
CA ILE A 671 19.83 0.28 37.21
C ILE A 671 21.21 0.56 36.65
N ASP A 672 22.11 0.80 37.59
CA ASP A 672 23.53 1.00 37.39
C ASP A 672 24.15 -0.34 36.96
N THR A 673 24.48 -0.49 35.68
CA THR A 673 25.35 -1.58 35.20
C THR A 673 26.68 -0.98 34.77
N THR A 674 27.50 -0.64 35.76
CA THR A 674 28.94 -0.49 35.60
C THR A 674 29.63 -1.13 36.79
N GLU A 675 30.00 -2.41 36.64
CA GLU A 675 31.28 -2.87 37.20
C GLU A 675 32.10 -3.42 36.03
N GLU A 676 33.08 -2.59 35.67
CA GLU A 676 34.12 -2.86 34.70
C GLU A 676 35.01 -4.03 35.16
N THR A 677 35.29 -4.88 34.20
CA THR A 677 36.50 -5.68 34.09
C THR A 677 37.75 -4.84 34.35
N ALA A 678 38.48 -5.16 35.42
CA ALA A 678 39.88 -4.79 35.58
C ALA A 678 40.71 -6.08 35.69
N GLU A 679 41.66 -6.22 34.76
CA GLU A 679 42.62 -7.31 34.67
C GLU A 679 43.52 -7.38 35.91
N SER A 680 43.83 -8.61 36.36
CA SER A 680 45.13 -8.89 36.97
C SER A 680 45.62 -10.28 36.55
N LYS A 681 46.64 -10.29 35.69
CA LYS A 681 47.53 -11.44 35.46
C LYS A 681 48.30 -11.72 36.75
N GLN A 682 48.30 -12.97 37.22
CA GLN A 682 49.47 -13.57 37.87
C GLN A 682 49.42 -15.10 37.79
N GLU A 683 50.58 -15.67 37.54
CA GLU A 683 50.91 -17.08 37.32
C GLU A 683 50.55 -18.00 38.49
N ALA A 684 50.14 -19.23 38.19
CA ALA A 684 50.64 -20.44 38.87
C ALA A 684 50.28 -21.72 38.10
N THR A 685 51.26 -22.62 38.06
CA THR A 685 51.36 -23.94 37.41
C THR A 685 50.41 -25.01 37.97
N PRO A 686 50.19 -26.12 37.22
CA PRO A 686 49.32 -27.21 37.63
C PRO A 686 50.05 -28.19 38.56
N LYS A 687 49.36 -28.68 39.59
CA LYS A 687 49.73 -29.89 40.32
C LYS A 687 48.54 -30.82 40.45
N ASP A 688 48.76 -32.03 39.94
CA ASP A 688 48.04 -33.25 40.26
C ASP A 688 47.68 -33.38 41.74
N THR A 689 46.51 -33.93 42.02
CA THR A 689 46.38 -35.13 42.88
C THR A 689 44.99 -35.75 42.79
N ASN A 690 45.00 -37.05 42.47
CA ASN A 690 43.98 -38.05 42.77
C ASN A 690 43.45 -37.96 44.22
N GLU A 691 42.15 -38.20 44.43
CA GLU A 691 41.60 -39.39 45.12
C GLU A 691 40.06 -39.24 45.29
N LYS A 692 39.29 -40.19 44.74
CA LYS A 692 38.39 -41.17 45.41
C LYS A 692 37.15 -40.57 46.10
N ALA A 693 35.94 -40.90 45.63
CA ALA A 693 35.06 -41.99 46.15
C ALA A 693 34.60 -41.67 47.59
N GLU A 694 33.33 -41.58 47.98
CA GLU A 694 32.07 -42.34 47.77
C GLU A 694 30.93 -41.28 48.00
N GLU A 695 29.66 -41.38 47.59
CA GLU A 695 28.69 -42.47 47.49
C GLU A 695 27.50 -41.97 46.62
#